data_AF-F8ABX0-F1
#
_entry.id   AF-F8ABX0-F1
#
_cell.length_a   1.000
_cell.length_b   1.000
_cell.length_c   1.000
_cell.angle_alpha   90.00
_cell.angle_beta   90.00
_cell.angle_gamma   90.00
#
_symmetry.space_group_name_H-M   'P 1'
#
loop_
_entity.id
_entity.type
_entity.pdbx_description
1 polymer ?
#
loop_
_entity_poly.entity_id
_entity_poly.type
_entity_poly.pdbx_seq_one_letter_code
_entity_poly.pdbx_strand_id
1 'polypeptide(L)'
;MGIFFTIQNVIARPCSGRGDLRPLCQCSRQGFLRYTRNDSLKILIYLVLPAILILGMFTSNTLAAKDAFLWYQQAKTLYEEGDSQGALALLEELEHRFPNERAVIAKGRVLAAEIYASQGNYQKVIDLLKPLLKETDLPPKAYLLLAKSSEALGLHSDALVYIRFLQAKFPDALEVCSANVIAARIFYKRKIPDKAKRLAEKVLASDLCPLKAKAEASSLLFKLNEPDKVISFLKNNPKVKALVPEIIKELALYHLKQGNLKQAEEEIYDYLNYSGREKEAPPLLWALGEVYFNQKKYREARRIFELILTSWPSAPQALFAKFRLYEMRYLFEEKIGRFDPQTRQILLNVIKALKKDYPKAPITEEAHALEIEILLELKKIDECLKSAWAFLKKYPQSPFLPKIFPVLCKASSLFEQKLLGEKDYEEVILFFEKHKPELEKAGCGLTFYWAAQAYLSLNLETQARLTLLKGVLLPLPDVWEKDFKLTLADLLIRNSEYDLSERFLKELREKYPEINKNPYFLYLCGLLNEGEGKLIKALNFLEKAYHETATPEMKEKIRKDLLKVLISVGRYQEALVLLKEAKKVDLELGKALVTKALNEEKYGLSQKALAFLLKKFPKDRELKWLEGLLLERQGEAEKALAIWQEMANGNDLYGRLASSLVKEEKLVEEARQEIY
;
A
#
# COMPACT_ATOMS: atom_id res chain seq x y z
N MET A 1 37.06 -37.94 -22.97
CA MET A 1 37.16 -39.03 -23.98
C MET A 1 35.77 -39.65 -24.13
N GLY A 2 35.46 -40.30 -25.26
CA GLY A 2 34.08 -40.70 -25.70
C GLY A 2 33.43 -41.84 -24.89
N ILE A 3 32.37 -42.54 -25.34
CA ILE A 3 31.63 -42.62 -26.63
C ILE A 3 30.34 -43.49 -26.37
N PHE A 4 29.15 -43.40 -26.99
CA PHE A 4 28.51 -42.50 -27.98
C PHE A 4 26.94 -42.69 -27.96
N PHE A 5 26.16 -41.68 -28.40
CA PHE A 5 24.90 -41.69 -29.20
C PHE A 5 23.73 -42.70 -28.88
N THR A 6 22.49 -42.30 -28.50
CA THR A 6 21.36 -41.65 -29.24
C THR A 6 20.65 -42.54 -30.30
N ILE A 7 19.37 -42.42 -30.72
CA ILE A 7 18.35 -41.35 -30.64
C ILE A 7 16.90 -41.90 -30.78
N GLN A 8 15.94 -41.20 -30.17
CA GLN A 8 14.51 -40.91 -30.49
C GLN A 8 13.64 -41.61 -31.58
N ASN A 9 12.37 -41.84 -31.17
CA ASN A 9 11.08 -41.53 -31.83
C ASN A 9 10.44 -42.38 -32.97
N VAL A 10 9.10 -42.23 -33.06
CA VAL A 10 8.15 -42.37 -34.20
C VAL A 10 7.27 -43.65 -34.30
N ILE A 11 6.01 -43.49 -33.86
CA ILE A 11 4.72 -43.78 -34.54
C ILE A 11 4.71 -44.79 -35.74
N ALA A 12 3.88 -45.84 -35.68
CA ALA A 12 2.98 -46.27 -36.78
C ALA A 12 2.00 -47.42 -36.42
N ARG A 13 0.75 -47.33 -36.89
CA ARG A 13 -0.14 -48.46 -37.28
C ARG A 13 0.03 -48.69 -38.79
N PRO A 14 -0.71 -49.60 -39.47
CA PRO A 14 -1.20 -50.96 -39.16
C PRO A 14 -0.67 -51.98 -40.22
N CYS A 15 -1.14 -53.25 -40.24
CA CYS A 15 -1.43 -53.95 -41.51
C CYS A 15 -2.20 -55.27 -41.35
N SER A 16 -2.78 -55.74 -42.47
CA SER A 16 -3.62 -56.93 -42.65
C SER A 16 -2.98 -57.95 -43.61
N GLY A 17 -3.24 -59.26 -43.48
CA GLY A 17 -2.83 -60.23 -44.52
C GLY A 17 -3.16 -61.70 -44.22
N ARG A 18 -3.70 -62.40 -45.22
CA ARG A 18 -4.30 -63.76 -45.21
C ARG A 18 -3.29 -64.93 -45.25
N GLY A 19 -3.79 -66.14 -44.95
CA GLY A 19 -3.29 -67.45 -45.45
C GLY A 19 -2.72 -68.38 -44.37
N ASP A 20 -2.95 -69.69 -44.36
CA ASP A 20 -3.86 -70.52 -45.16
C ASP A 20 -4.06 -71.94 -44.52
N LEU A 21 -4.98 -72.74 -45.08
CA LEU A 21 -5.13 -74.22 -44.95
C LEU A 21 -5.77 -74.89 -43.69
N ARG A 22 -6.77 -75.74 -43.99
CA ARG A 22 -7.43 -76.82 -43.20
C ARG A 22 -6.72 -78.19 -43.49
N PRO A 23 -7.17 -79.41 -43.06
CA PRO A 23 -8.36 -79.87 -42.31
C PRO A 23 -8.03 -80.80 -41.08
N LEU A 24 -8.93 -81.32 -40.24
CA LEU A 24 -9.98 -82.34 -40.49
C LEU A 24 -10.96 -82.52 -39.30
N CYS A 25 -12.12 -83.09 -39.63
CA CYS A 25 -13.07 -83.96 -38.90
C CYS A 25 -12.75 -84.43 -37.44
N GLN A 26 -13.73 -84.80 -36.58
CA GLN A 26 -15.16 -85.13 -36.80
C GLN A 26 -15.98 -85.02 -35.48
N CYS A 27 -17.31 -84.99 -35.55
CA CYS A 27 -18.21 -85.02 -34.39
C CYS A 27 -19.51 -85.80 -34.69
N SER A 28 -20.27 -86.16 -33.64
CA SER A 28 -21.54 -86.93 -33.63
C SER A 28 -21.38 -88.46 -33.85
N ARG A 29 -22.30 -89.35 -33.44
CA ARG A 29 -23.78 -89.19 -33.27
C ARG A 29 -24.39 -90.19 -32.26
N GLN A 30 -25.69 -90.05 -32.00
CA GLN A 30 -26.52 -90.78 -31.01
C GLN A 30 -26.78 -92.26 -31.35
N GLY A 31 -27.17 -93.04 -30.32
CA GLY A 31 -27.77 -94.38 -30.40
C GLY A 31 -29.03 -94.52 -29.51
N PHE A 32 -29.94 -95.45 -29.84
CA PHE A 32 -31.36 -95.41 -29.45
C PHE A 32 -31.81 -96.60 -28.55
N LEU A 33 -32.81 -96.36 -27.69
CA LEU A 33 -33.80 -97.29 -27.07
C LEU A 33 -33.38 -98.69 -26.53
N ARG A 34 -33.78 -98.98 -25.28
CA ARG A 34 -34.91 -99.92 -25.01
C ARG A 34 -35.48 -99.83 -23.58
N TYR A 35 -36.70 -100.34 -23.43
CA TYR A 35 -37.61 -100.20 -22.28
C TYR A 35 -37.86 -101.59 -21.65
N THR A 36 -37.92 -101.72 -20.33
CA THR A 36 -38.72 -102.77 -19.65
C THR A 36 -39.30 -102.26 -18.33
N ARG A 37 -40.46 -102.83 -17.97
CA ARG A 37 -41.35 -102.46 -16.85
C ARG A 37 -40.88 -103.05 -15.52
N ASN A 38 -41.18 -102.38 -14.41
CA ASN A 38 -42.08 -102.98 -13.40
C ASN A 38 -42.79 -101.93 -12.52
N ASP A 39 -44.10 -102.09 -12.34
CA ASP A 39 -44.97 -101.21 -11.56
C ASP A 39 -45.44 -101.91 -10.28
N SER A 40 -44.79 -101.64 -9.14
CA SER A 40 -45.26 -102.12 -7.82
C SER A 40 -44.80 -101.30 -6.61
N LEU A 41 -44.23 -100.09 -6.81
CA LEU A 41 -43.78 -99.20 -5.71
C LEU A 41 -44.54 -97.87 -5.58
N LYS A 42 -45.58 -97.64 -6.40
CA LYS A 42 -46.19 -96.31 -6.58
C LYS A 42 -47.13 -95.82 -5.46
N ILE A 43 -47.43 -96.64 -4.44
CA ILE A 43 -48.44 -96.28 -3.41
C ILE A 43 -47.81 -95.91 -2.05
N LEU A 44 -46.62 -96.41 -1.70
CA LEU A 44 -45.92 -95.97 -0.47
C LEU A 44 -45.18 -94.62 -0.63
N ILE A 45 -44.94 -94.21 -1.88
CA ILE A 45 -44.17 -92.99 -2.20
C ILE A 45 -44.96 -91.70 -1.92
N TYR A 46 -46.28 -91.68 -2.13
CA TYR A 46 -47.05 -90.43 -2.14
C TYR A 46 -47.26 -89.72 -0.78
N LEU A 47 -46.94 -90.36 0.34
CA LEU A 47 -47.02 -89.73 1.67
C LEU A 47 -45.67 -89.57 2.38
N VAL A 48 -44.63 -90.32 1.99
CA VAL A 48 -43.30 -90.24 2.62
C VAL A 48 -42.30 -89.43 1.78
N LEU A 49 -42.40 -89.43 0.43
CA LEU A 49 -41.51 -88.58 -0.38
C LEU A 49 -41.72 -87.07 -0.13
N PRO A 50 -42.93 -86.51 0.09
CA PRO A 50 -43.07 -85.10 0.43
C PRO A 50 -42.30 -84.75 1.71
N ALA A 51 -42.41 -85.59 2.75
CA ALA A 51 -41.70 -85.36 4.02
C ALA A 51 -40.17 -85.45 3.87
N ILE A 52 -39.66 -86.40 3.09
CA ILE A 52 -38.20 -86.57 2.89
C ILE A 52 -37.63 -85.55 1.89
N LEU A 53 -38.38 -85.12 0.86
CA LEU A 53 -37.98 -84.00 0.00
C LEU A 53 -38.01 -82.67 0.75
N ILE A 54 -38.97 -82.47 1.64
CA ILE A 54 -39.00 -81.30 2.54
C ILE A 54 -37.78 -81.36 3.48
N LEU A 55 -37.56 -82.45 4.23
CA LEU A 55 -36.36 -82.54 5.09
C LEU A 55 -35.03 -82.40 4.30
N GLY A 56 -34.95 -82.97 3.09
CA GLY A 56 -33.77 -82.88 2.22
C GLY A 56 -33.50 -81.46 1.70
N MET A 57 -34.53 -80.72 1.25
CA MET A 57 -34.39 -79.32 0.85
C MET A 57 -34.03 -78.41 2.04
N PHE A 58 -34.54 -78.71 3.24
CA PHE A 58 -34.16 -77.99 4.44
C PHE A 58 -32.68 -78.25 4.82
N THR A 59 -32.16 -79.47 4.70
CA THR A 59 -30.73 -79.73 4.99
C THR A 59 -29.80 -79.10 3.95
N SER A 60 -30.09 -79.18 2.65
CA SER A 60 -29.24 -78.60 1.59
C SER A 60 -29.12 -77.07 1.70
N ASN A 61 -30.23 -76.37 1.98
CA ASN A 61 -30.22 -74.91 2.10
C ASN A 61 -29.42 -74.45 3.33
N THR A 62 -29.40 -75.21 4.42
CA THR A 62 -28.57 -74.86 5.60
C THR A 62 -27.07 -75.08 5.40
N LEU A 63 -26.65 -75.81 4.37
CA LEU A 63 -25.24 -76.01 4.04
C LEU A 63 -24.71 -74.85 3.17
N ALA A 64 -25.44 -74.53 2.08
CA ALA A 64 -25.07 -73.43 1.18
C ALA A 64 -24.93 -72.07 1.91
N ALA A 65 -25.85 -71.77 2.83
CA ALA A 65 -25.78 -70.55 3.65
C ALA A 65 -24.55 -70.49 4.58
N LYS A 66 -24.07 -71.65 5.08
CA LYS A 66 -22.83 -71.73 5.89
C LYS A 66 -21.59 -71.54 5.05
N ASP A 67 -21.55 -72.15 3.87
CA ASP A 67 -20.43 -72.01 2.94
C ASP A 67 -20.32 -70.56 2.44
N ALA A 68 -21.43 -69.95 2.01
CA ALA A 68 -21.47 -68.52 1.66
C ALA A 68 -20.96 -67.63 2.81
N PHE A 69 -21.34 -67.94 4.06
CA PHE A 69 -20.86 -67.19 5.22
C PHE A 69 -19.36 -67.37 5.46
N LEU A 70 -18.78 -68.53 5.18
CA LEU A 70 -17.33 -68.76 5.26
C LEU A 70 -16.57 -67.91 4.24
N TRP A 71 -17.05 -67.82 2.99
CA TRP A 71 -16.49 -66.93 1.95
C TRP A 71 -16.52 -65.46 2.39
N TYR A 72 -17.63 -65.00 2.99
CA TYR A 72 -17.72 -63.67 3.57
C TYR A 72 -16.69 -63.44 4.70
N GLN A 73 -16.48 -64.41 5.58
CA GLN A 73 -15.47 -64.30 6.65
C GLN A 73 -14.05 -64.26 6.09
N GLN A 74 -13.72 -65.06 5.09
CA GLN A 74 -12.40 -65.03 4.43
C GLN A 74 -12.12 -63.66 3.79
N ALA A 75 -13.09 -63.08 3.08
CA ALA A 75 -12.98 -61.73 2.54
C ALA A 75 -12.79 -60.66 3.64
N LYS A 76 -13.48 -60.82 4.77
CA LYS A 76 -13.32 -59.94 5.94
C LYS A 76 -11.91 -60.05 6.54
N THR A 77 -11.36 -61.25 6.69
CA THR A 77 -10.00 -61.47 7.20
C THR A 77 -8.96 -60.84 6.28
N LEU A 78 -9.05 -61.05 4.95
CA LEU A 78 -8.13 -60.39 4.00
C LEU A 78 -8.16 -58.86 4.11
N TYR A 79 -9.35 -58.27 4.31
CA TYR A 79 -9.46 -56.83 4.51
C TYR A 79 -8.85 -56.36 5.84
N GLU A 80 -9.01 -57.14 6.92
CA GLU A 80 -8.39 -56.88 8.23
C GLU A 80 -6.85 -57.03 8.19
N GLU A 81 -6.33 -57.89 7.31
CA GLU A 81 -4.89 -58.03 6.99
C GLU A 81 -4.36 -56.95 6.02
N GLY A 82 -5.25 -56.14 5.44
CA GLY A 82 -4.93 -55.02 4.55
C GLY A 82 -5.04 -55.31 3.05
N ASP A 83 -5.27 -56.56 2.62
CA ASP A 83 -5.51 -56.90 1.22
C ASP A 83 -6.94 -56.55 0.79
N SER A 84 -7.10 -55.26 0.46
CA SER A 84 -8.35 -54.71 -0.06
C SER A 84 -8.74 -55.23 -1.45
N GLN A 85 -7.80 -55.78 -2.23
CA GLN A 85 -8.08 -56.27 -3.59
C GLN A 85 -8.51 -57.74 -3.56
N GLY A 86 -7.80 -58.59 -2.83
CA GLY A 86 -8.21 -59.98 -2.57
C GLY A 86 -9.54 -60.06 -1.84
N ALA A 87 -9.78 -59.17 -0.87
CA ALA A 87 -11.08 -59.05 -0.21
C ALA A 87 -12.23 -58.74 -1.20
N LEU A 88 -12.04 -57.78 -2.11
CA LEU A 88 -13.06 -57.46 -3.13
C LEU A 88 -13.29 -58.64 -4.09
N ALA A 89 -12.23 -59.31 -4.54
CA ALA A 89 -12.34 -60.46 -5.44
C ALA A 89 -13.13 -61.63 -4.82
N LEU A 90 -12.90 -61.94 -3.54
CA LEU A 90 -13.69 -62.95 -2.81
C LEU A 90 -15.16 -62.55 -2.63
N LEU A 91 -15.46 -61.26 -2.53
CA LEU A 91 -16.84 -60.76 -2.43
C LEU A 91 -17.58 -60.80 -3.76
N GLU A 92 -16.90 -60.57 -4.88
CA GLU A 92 -17.48 -60.76 -6.22
C GLU A 92 -17.74 -62.25 -6.50
N GLU A 93 -16.81 -63.14 -6.14
CA GLU A 93 -16.98 -64.59 -6.29
C GLU A 93 -18.06 -65.18 -5.36
N LEU A 94 -18.25 -64.60 -4.16
CA LEU A 94 -19.36 -64.90 -3.25
C LEU A 94 -20.72 -64.65 -3.92
N GLU A 95 -20.90 -63.52 -4.60
CA GLU A 95 -22.15 -63.22 -5.33
C GLU A 95 -22.37 -64.17 -6.51
N HIS A 96 -21.30 -64.54 -7.23
CA HIS A 96 -21.37 -65.43 -8.38
C HIS A 96 -21.69 -66.88 -7.98
N ARG A 97 -21.09 -67.41 -6.90
CA ARG A 97 -21.29 -68.80 -6.45
C ARG A 97 -22.58 -69.01 -5.67
N PHE A 98 -23.04 -68.02 -4.92
CA PHE A 98 -24.18 -68.17 -4.00
C PHE A 98 -25.31 -67.16 -4.29
N PRO A 99 -25.81 -67.01 -5.54
CA PRO A 99 -26.71 -65.93 -5.95
C PRO A 99 -28.07 -65.92 -5.21
N ASN A 100 -28.45 -67.04 -4.59
CA ASN A 100 -29.67 -67.17 -3.80
C ASN A 100 -29.50 -66.74 -2.33
N GLU A 101 -28.27 -66.66 -1.82
CA GLU A 101 -27.95 -66.35 -0.41
C GLU A 101 -27.97 -64.84 -0.13
N ARG A 102 -29.10 -64.20 -0.42
CA ARG A 102 -29.29 -62.73 -0.39
C ARG A 102 -28.82 -62.08 0.92
N ALA A 103 -29.02 -62.73 2.06
CA ALA A 103 -28.61 -62.20 3.37
C ALA A 103 -27.09 -62.17 3.56
N VAL A 104 -26.35 -63.09 2.93
CA VAL A 104 -24.88 -63.10 2.97
C VAL A 104 -24.31 -62.17 1.91
N ILE A 105 -24.89 -62.14 0.71
CA ILE A 105 -24.58 -61.17 -0.34
C ILE A 105 -24.73 -59.72 0.18
N ALA A 106 -25.82 -59.41 0.90
CA ALA A 106 -26.01 -58.08 1.49
C ALA A 106 -24.88 -57.70 2.48
N LYS A 107 -24.41 -58.64 3.31
CA LYS A 107 -23.24 -58.44 4.19
C LYS A 107 -21.95 -58.24 3.39
N GLY A 108 -21.77 -59.00 2.31
CA GLY A 108 -20.65 -58.86 1.39
C GLY A 108 -20.60 -57.49 0.72
N ARG A 109 -21.73 -57.01 0.17
CA ARG A 109 -21.86 -55.68 -0.42
C ARG A 109 -21.60 -54.54 0.58
N VAL A 110 -21.99 -54.70 1.84
CA VAL A 110 -21.64 -53.74 2.90
C VAL A 110 -20.14 -53.69 3.14
N LEU A 111 -19.45 -54.85 3.19
CA LEU A 111 -18.00 -54.89 3.30
C LEU A 111 -17.29 -54.30 2.05
N ALA A 112 -17.73 -54.65 0.84
CA ALA A 112 -17.22 -54.06 -0.39
C ALA A 112 -17.41 -52.53 -0.43
N ALA A 113 -18.55 -52.04 0.05
CA ALA A 113 -18.82 -50.61 0.18
C ALA A 113 -17.92 -49.91 1.22
N GLU A 114 -17.50 -50.59 2.30
CA GLU A 114 -16.49 -50.06 3.23
C GLU A 114 -15.13 -49.91 2.55
N ILE A 115 -14.71 -50.92 1.78
CA ILE A 115 -13.46 -50.90 1.02
C ILE A 115 -13.48 -49.78 -0.03
N TYR A 116 -14.54 -49.66 -0.82
CA TYR A 116 -14.67 -48.58 -1.79
C TYR A 116 -14.76 -47.19 -1.13
N ALA A 117 -15.37 -47.07 0.05
CA ALA A 117 -15.39 -45.82 0.82
C ALA A 117 -14.02 -45.44 1.39
N SER A 118 -13.15 -46.40 1.72
CA SER A 118 -11.77 -46.13 2.16
C SER A 118 -10.88 -45.68 1.00
N GLN A 119 -11.12 -46.21 -0.20
CA GLN A 119 -10.49 -45.81 -1.47
C GLN A 119 -11.03 -44.49 -2.05
N GLY A 120 -12.06 -43.89 -1.43
CA GLY A 120 -12.70 -42.66 -1.92
C GLY A 120 -13.61 -42.85 -3.14
N ASN A 121 -13.93 -44.09 -3.53
CA ASN A 121 -14.82 -44.41 -4.65
C ASN A 121 -16.30 -44.37 -4.20
N TYR A 122 -16.77 -43.17 -3.87
CA TYR A 122 -18.10 -42.92 -3.29
C TYR A 122 -19.27 -43.30 -4.21
N GLN A 123 -19.07 -43.32 -5.54
CA GLN A 123 -20.13 -43.73 -6.47
C GLN A 123 -20.43 -45.23 -6.36
N LYS A 124 -19.38 -46.09 -6.39
CA LYS A 124 -19.54 -47.53 -6.19
C LYS A 124 -20.23 -47.88 -4.86
N VAL A 125 -19.99 -47.11 -3.80
CA VAL A 125 -20.68 -47.27 -2.51
C VAL A 125 -22.20 -47.10 -2.64
N ILE A 126 -22.66 -46.10 -3.40
CA ILE A 126 -24.07 -45.88 -3.66
C ILE A 126 -24.63 -46.99 -4.55
N ASP A 127 -23.90 -47.37 -5.61
CA ASP A 127 -24.35 -48.39 -6.56
C ASP A 127 -24.54 -49.77 -5.90
N LEU A 128 -23.67 -50.14 -4.95
CA LEU A 128 -23.76 -51.40 -4.19
C LEU A 128 -24.87 -51.38 -3.13
N LEU A 129 -25.06 -50.26 -2.40
CA LEU A 129 -25.93 -50.22 -1.23
C LEU A 129 -27.36 -49.71 -1.52
N LYS A 130 -27.55 -48.86 -2.53
CA LYS A 130 -28.86 -48.28 -2.86
C LYS A 130 -29.90 -49.32 -3.32
N PRO A 131 -29.57 -50.39 -4.08
CA PRO A 131 -30.52 -51.45 -4.42
C PRO A 131 -31.02 -52.20 -3.18
N LEU A 132 -30.11 -52.55 -2.27
CA LEU A 132 -30.39 -53.35 -1.08
C LEU A 132 -31.43 -52.74 -0.14
N LEU A 133 -31.59 -51.40 -0.15
CA LEU A 133 -32.61 -50.67 0.61
C LEU A 133 -34.06 -51.12 0.32
N LYS A 134 -34.31 -51.75 -0.84
CA LYS A 134 -35.62 -52.31 -1.20
C LYS A 134 -35.74 -53.80 -0.87
N GLU A 135 -34.63 -54.48 -0.67
CA GLU A 135 -34.54 -55.94 -0.58
C GLU A 135 -34.43 -56.43 0.88
N THR A 136 -33.71 -55.68 1.72
CA THR A 136 -33.37 -56.08 3.09
C THR A 136 -33.21 -54.86 4.01
N ASP A 137 -33.34 -55.07 5.32
CA ASP A 137 -32.90 -54.08 6.31
C ASP A 137 -31.36 -54.05 6.40
N LEU A 138 -30.79 -52.87 6.16
CA LEU A 138 -29.35 -52.65 6.22
C LEU A 138 -28.87 -52.35 7.65
N PRO A 139 -27.62 -52.71 8.01
CA PRO A 139 -27.04 -52.34 9.30
C PRO A 139 -26.79 -50.82 9.41
N PRO A 140 -26.73 -50.24 10.63
CA PRO A 140 -26.49 -48.82 10.87
C PRO A 140 -25.31 -48.22 10.06
N LYS A 141 -24.19 -48.95 10.03
CA LYS A 141 -22.98 -48.61 9.28
C LYS A 141 -23.20 -48.41 7.79
N ALA A 142 -24.07 -49.18 7.15
CA ALA A 142 -24.38 -49.05 5.72
C ALA A 142 -25.16 -47.76 5.41
N TYR A 143 -26.09 -47.35 6.28
CA TYR A 143 -26.75 -46.05 6.16
C TYR A 143 -25.76 -44.88 6.37
N LEU A 144 -24.79 -45.02 7.28
CA LEU A 144 -23.74 -44.03 7.47
C LEU A 144 -22.79 -43.93 6.24
N LEU A 145 -22.45 -45.07 5.61
CA LEU A 145 -21.65 -45.09 4.37
C LEU A 145 -22.38 -44.41 3.20
N LEU A 146 -23.68 -44.71 3.04
CA LEU A 146 -24.54 -44.03 2.06
C LEU A 146 -24.61 -42.51 2.32
N ALA A 147 -24.78 -42.10 3.57
CA ALA A 147 -24.80 -40.69 3.95
C ALA A 147 -23.47 -39.97 3.67
N LYS A 148 -22.34 -40.58 4.07
CA LYS A 148 -20.99 -40.04 3.87
C LYS A 148 -20.64 -39.93 2.39
N SER A 149 -20.93 -40.97 1.60
CA SER A 149 -20.67 -40.99 0.15
C SER A 149 -21.52 -39.98 -0.59
N SER A 150 -22.80 -39.83 -0.20
CA SER A 150 -23.68 -38.80 -0.73
C SER A 150 -23.23 -37.38 -0.34
N GLU A 151 -22.68 -37.17 0.87
CA GLU A 151 -22.10 -35.86 1.25
C GLU A 151 -20.88 -35.52 0.38
N ALA A 152 -20.00 -36.49 0.15
CA ALA A 152 -18.78 -36.33 -0.64
C ALA A 152 -19.07 -36.02 -2.12
N LEU A 153 -20.12 -36.61 -2.69
CA LEU A 153 -20.60 -36.35 -4.05
C LEU A 153 -21.48 -35.09 -4.17
N GLY A 154 -21.72 -34.35 -3.08
CA GLY A 154 -22.57 -33.15 -3.09
C GLY A 154 -24.08 -33.42 -3.09
N LEU A 155 -24.51 -34.69 -3.02
CA LEU A 155 -25.90 -35.14 -2.97
C LEU A 155 -26.51 -34.92 -1.58
N HIS A 156 -26.62 -33.65 -1.19
CA HIS A 156 -27.03 -33.21 0.14
C HIS A 156 -28.47 -33.56 0.53
N SER A 157 -29.38 -33.74 -0.44
CA SER A 157 -30.74 -34.27 -0.21
C SER A 157 -30.67 -35.71 0.30
N ASP A 158 -30.00 -36.55 -0.47
CA ASP A 158 -29.93 -38.00 -0.31
C ASP A 158 -29.19 -38.34 0.98
N ALA A 159 -28.07 -37.64 1.24
CA ALA A 159 -27.35 -37.74 2.51
C ALA A 159 -28.28 -37.52 3.72
N LEU A 160 -29.10 -36.46 3.70
CA LEU A 160 -30.04 -36.18 4.79
C LEU A 160 -31.19 -37.21 4.87
N VAL A 161 -31.58 -37.84 3.76
CA VAL A 161 -32.55 -38.94 3.76
C VAL A 161 -31.97 -40.20 4.41
N TYR A 162 -30.74 -40.60 4.05
CA TYR A 162 -30.09 -41.77 4.67
C TYR A 162 -29.83 -41.54 6.18
N ILE A 163 -29.48 -40.31 6.58
CA ILE A 163 -29.34 -39.94 8.00
C ILE A 163 -30.67 -40.07 8.75
N ARG A 164 -31.80 -39.66 8.15
CA ARG A 164 -33.12 -39.84 8.75
C ARG A 164 -33.52 -41.31 8.89
N PHE A 165 -33.22 -42.14 7.88
CA PHE A 165 -33.48 -43.58 7.97
C PHE A 165 -32.66 -44.25 9.09
N LEU A 166 -31.38 -43.88 9.23
CA LEU A 166 -30.53 -44.33 10.33
C LEU A 166 -31.11 -43.92 11.70
N GLN A 167 -31.46 -42.64 11.87
CA GLN A 167 -32.05 -42.12 13.11
C GLN A 167 -33.40 -42.76 13.46
N ALA A 168 -34.24 -43.06 12.47
CA ALA A 168 -35.57 -43.61 12.69
C ALA A 168 -35.56 -45.12 12.99
N LYS A 169 -34.67 -45.89 12.35
CA LYS A 169 -34.54 -47.34 12.56
C LYS A 169 -33.64 -47.69 13.75
N PHE A 170 -32.62 -46.89 14.03
CA PHE A 170 -31.57 -47.20 15.00
C PHE A 170 -31.20 -45.96 15.84
N PRO A 171 -32.12 -45.43 16.68
CA PRO A 171 -31.92 -44.18 17.40
C PRO A 171 -30.68 -44.18 18.32
N ASP A 172 -30.35 -45.34 18.91
CA ASP A 172 -29.25 -45.51 19.87
C ASP A 172 -27.92 -45.98 19.25
N ALA A 173 -27.86 -46.14 17.92
CA ALA A 173 -26.64 -46.59 17.25
C ALA A 173 -25.54 -45.52 17.26
N LEU A 174 -24.28 -45.92 17.50
CA LEU A 174 -23.13 -45.01 17.57
C LEU A 174 -22.93 -44.22 16.26
N GLU A 175 -23.32 -44.80 15.12
CA GLU A 175 -23.32 -44.18 13.81
C GLU A 175 -24.20 -42.92 13.72
N VAL A 176 -25.24 -42.80 14.55
CA VAL A 176 -26.11 -41.61 14.63
C VAL A 176 -25.29 -40.37 14.99
N CYS A 177 -24.24 -40.50 15.80
CA CYS A 177 -23.35 -39.39 16.15
C CYS A 177 -22.60 -38.85 14.94
N SER A 178 -21.96 -39.74 14.17
CA SER A 178 -21.26 -39.40 12.92
C SER A 178 -22.23 -38.86 11.86
N ALA A 179 -23.44 -39.43 11.78
CA ALA A 179 -24.50 -38.97 10.90
C ALA A 179 -25.00 -37.56 11.25
N ASN A 180 -25.11 -37.23 12.55
CA ASN A 180 -25.43 -35.88 13.01
C ASN A 180 -24.34 -34.86 12.66
N VAL A 181 -23.06 -35.25 12.72
CA VAL A 181 -21.93 -34.41 12.25
C VAL A 181 -22.02 -34.15 10.75
N ILE A 182 -22.32 -35.17 9.93
CA ILE A 182 -22.53 -35.01 8.48
C ILE A 182 -23.71 -34.07 8.22
N ALA A 183 -24.85 -34.27 8.89
CA ALA A 183 -26.01 -33.37 8.78
C ALA A 183 -25.67 -31.94 9.18
N ALA A 184 -24.95 -31.74 10.29
CA ALA A 184 -24.50 -30.42 10.73
C ALA A 184 -23.60 -29.74 9.68
N ARG A 185 -22.66 -30.48 9.08
CA ARG A 185 -21.79 -30.01 8.00
C ARG A 185 -22.58 -29.62 6.74
N ILE A 186 -23.61 -30.39 6.38
CA ILE A 186 -24.53 -30.05 5.28
C ILE A 186 -25.31 -28.77 5.58
N PHE A 187 -25.86 -28.61 6.78
CA PHE A 187 -26.58 -27.38 7.17
C PHE A 187 -25.66 -26.16 7.22
N TYR A 188 -24.41 -26.32 7.68
CA TYR A 188 -23.38 -25.28 7.65
C TYR A 188 -23.07 -24.85 6.20
N LYS A 189 -22.78 -25.79 5.30
CA LYS A 189 -22.57 -25.53 3.85
C LYS A 189 -23.78 -24.82 3.20
N ARG A 190 -25.00 -25.14 3.64
CA ARG A 190 -26.26 -24.51 3.20
C ARG A 190 -26.56 -23.15 3.86
N LYS A 191 -25.65 -22.60 4.67
CA LYS A 191 -25.82 -21.35 5.43
C LYS A 191 -27.03 -21.36 6.39
N ILE A 192 -27.30 -22.50 7.02
CA ILE A 192 -28.34 -22.66 8.07
C ILE A 192 -27.64 -22.95 9.42
N PRO A 193 -27.02 -21.93 10.06
CA PRO A 193 -26.13 -22.13 11.20
C PRO A 193 -26.85 -22.71 12.42
N ASP A 194 -28.10 -22.32 12.71
CA ASP A 194 -28.82 -22.77 13.91
C ASP A 194 -29.04 -24.29 13.93
N LYS A 195 -29.37 -24.87 12.77
CA LYS A 195 -29.54 -26.33 12.65
C LYS A 195 -28.20 -27.05 12.72
N ALA A 196 -27.14 -26.48 12.15
CA ALA A 196 -25.79 -27.01 12.25
C ALA A 196 -25.29 -27.02 13.71
N LYS A 197 -25.46 -25.89 14.42
CA LYS A 197 -25.09 -25.71 15.82
C LYS A 197 -25.81 -26.70 16.73
N ARG A 198 -27.15 -26.75 16.69
CA ARG A 198 -27.95 -27.68 17.52
C ARG A 198 -27.54 -29.15 17.33
N LEU A 199 -27.24 -29.57 16.11
CA LEU A 199 -26.80 -30.94 15.82
C LEU A 199 -25.38 -31.22 16.33
N ALA A 200 -24.45 -30.28 16.17
CA ALA A 200 -23.08 -30.42 16.67
C ALA A 200 -23.04 -30.38 18.21
N GLU A 201 -23.83 -29.51 18.86
CA GLU A 201 -24.01 -29.47 20.31
C GLU A 201 -24.58 -30.79 20.85
N LYS A 202 -25.59 -31.37 20.18
CA LYS A 202 -26.16 -32.68 20.54
C LYS A 202 -25.12 -33.81 20.51
N VAL A 203 -24.19 -33.79 19.54
CA VAL A 203 -23.10 -34.78 19.47
C VAL A 203 -22.07 -34.55 20.57
N LEU A 204 -21.71 -33.29 20.84
CA LEU A 204 -20.72 -32.94 21.86
C LEU A 204 -21.19 -33.35 23.27
N ALA A 205 -22.45 -33.10 23.59
CA ALA A 205 -23.05 -33.32 24.91
C ALA A 205 -23.49 -34.77 25.19
N SER A 206 -23.55 -35.65 24.17
CA SER A 206 -24.02 -37.03 24.34
C SER A 206 -22.91 -37.97 24.86
N ASP A 207 -23.11 -38.61 26.01
CA ASP A 207 -22.13 -39.57 26.56
C ASP A 207 -21.93 -40.81 25.69
N LEU A 208 -22.96 -41.21 24.92
CA LEU A 208 -22.89 -42.31 23.96
C LEU A 208 -21.97 -42.01 22.75
N CYS A 209 -21.74 -40.73 22.43
CA CYS A 209 -21.03 -40.41 21.18
C CYS A 209 -19.52 -40.66 21.27
N PRO A 210 -18.92 -41.38 20.29
CA PRO A 210 -17.50 -41.69 20.30
C PRO A 210 -16.65 -40.42 20.19
N LEU A 211 -15.47 -40.44 20.82
CA LEU A 211 -14.61 -39.25 20.95
C LEU A 211 -14.25 -38.61 19.60
N LYS A 212 -14.11 -39.43 18.54
CA LYS A 212 -13.91 -38.95 17.16
C LYS A 212 -15.09 -38.12 16.63
N ALA A 213 -16.33 -38.56 16.85
CA ALA A 213 -17.51 -37.80 16.44
C ALA A 213 -17.65 -36.49 17.25
N LYS A 214 -17.33 -36.52 18.55
CA LYS A 214 -17.26 -35.31 19.38
C LYS A 214 -16.19 -34.32 18.87
N ALA A 215 -15.03 -34.81 18.44
CA ALA A 215 -13.96 -34.00 17.86
C ALA A 215 -14.34 -33.38 16.50
N GLU A 216 -14.98 -34.14 15.61
CA GLU A 216 -15.49 -33.58 14.35
C GLU A 216 -16.62 -32.55 14.59
N ALA A 217 -17.47 -32.76 15.60
CA ALA A 217 -18.48 -31.81 16.02
C ALA A 217 -17.87 -30.52 16.60
N SER A 218 -16.79 -30.61 17.39
CA SER A 218 -16.16 -29.43 17.98
C SER A 218 -15.50 -28.52 16.93
N SER A 219 -14.90 -29.03 15.86
CA SER A 219 -14.41 -28.17 14.76
C SER A 219 -15.56 -27.50 13.98
N LEU A 220 -16.74 -28.13 13.88
CA LEU A 220 -17.93 -27.46 13.35
C LEU A 220 -18.43 -26.35 14.27
N LEU A 221 -18.44 -26.57 15.59
CA LEU A 221 -18.81 -25.54 16.58
C LEU A 221 -17.84 -24.36 16.56
N PHE A 222 -16.55 -24.61 16.38
CA PHE A 222 -15.56 -23.56 16.22
C PHE A 222 -15.86 -22.68 14.99
N LYS A 223 -16.14 -23.31 13.84
CA LYS A 223 -16.56 -22.63 12.60
C LYS A 223 -17.91 -21.90 12.71
N LEU A 224 -18.75 -22.31 13.66
CA LEU A 224 -20.02 -21.66 14.03
C LEU A 224 -19.86 -20.56 15.09
N ASN A 225 -18.62 -20.16 15.40
CA ASN A 225 -18.28 -19.12 16.37
C ASN A 225 -18.67 -19.45 17.83
N GLU A 226 -18.50 -20.71 18.24
CA GLU A 226 -18.67 -21.19 19.62
C GLU A 226 -17.34 -21.63 20.27
N PRO A 227 -16.30 -20.76 20.34
CA PRO A 227 -14.96 -21.17 20.78
C PRO A 227 -14.93 -21.66 22.23
N ASP A 228 -15.71 -21.06 23.15
CA ASP A 228 -15.66 -21.39 24.57
C ASP A 228 -16.09 -22.84 24.86
N LYS A 229 -17.09 -23.33 24.14
CA LYS A 229 -17.57 -24.73 24.22
C LYS A 229 -16.51 -25.71 23.72
N VAL A 230 -15.76 -25.31 22.71
CA VAL A 230 -14.64 -26.10 22.15
C VAL A 230 -13.47 -26.12 23.14
N ILE A 231 -13.11 -24.97 23.71
CA ILE A 231 -12.04 -24.84 24.70
C ILE A 231 -12.36 -25.68 25.96
N SER A 232 -13.58 -25.60 26.50
CA SER A 232 -13.98 -26.38 27.67
C SER A 232 -13.99 -27.88 27.39
N PHE A 233 -14.48 -28.31 26.21
CA PHE A 233 -14.45 -29.71 25.80
C PHE A 233 -13.02 -30.25 25.69
N LEU A 234 -12.11 -29.51 25.06
CA LEU A 234 -10.71 -29.93 24.85
C LEU A 234 -9.90 -29.97 26.14
N LYS A 235 -10.16 -29.05 27.09
CA LYS A 235 -9.57 -29.11 28.44
C LYS A 235 -9.91 -30.42 29.17
N ASN A 236 -11.17 -30.85 29.06
CA ASN A 236 -11.65 -32.09 29.69
C ASN A 236 -11.26 -33.35 28.90
N ASN A 237 -10.89 -33.22 27.62
CA ASN A 237 -10.61 -34.33 26.71
C ASN A 237 -9.28 -34.13 25.95
N PRO A 238 -8.11 -34.03 26.64
CA PRO A 238 -6.84 -33.65 26.01
C PRO A 238 -6.42 -34.60 24.88
N LYS A 239 -6.82 -35.88 24.92
CA LYS A 239 -6.58 -36.88 23.86
C LYS A 239 -7.17 -36.47 22.49
N VAL A 240 -8.16 -35.58 22.46
CA VAL A 240 -8.75 -35.06 21.22
C VAL A 240 -7.74 -34.28 20.37
N LYS A 241 -6.77 -33.60 21.00
CA LYS A 241 -5.73 -32.85 20.30
C LYS A 241 -5.00 -33.71 19.25
N ALA A 242 -4.66 -34.95 19.61
CA ALA A 242 -4.02 -35.90 18.70
C ALA A 242 -4.96 -36.48 17.63
N LEU A 243 -6.29 -36.46 17.84
CA LEU A 243 -7.27 -37.02 16.90
C LEU A 243 -7.67 -36.06 15.78
N VAL A 244 -7.70 -34.75 16.06
CA VAL A 244 -8.06 -33.71 15.08
C VAL A 244 -7.15 -32.48 15.29
N PRO A 245 -5.88 -32.52 14.84
CA PRO A 245 -4.93 -31.42 15.04
C PRO A 245 -5.41 -30.09 14.46
N GLU A 246 -6.21 -30.11 13.40
CA GLU A 246 -6.81 -28.92 12.77
C GLU A 246 -7.53 -28.00 13.76
N ILE A 247 -8.15 -28.54 14.82
CA ILE A 247 -8.84 -27.72 15.82
C ILE A 247 -7.86 -26.90 16.69
N ILE A 248 -6.64 -27.41 16.88
CA ILE A 248 -5.57 -26.73 17.61
C ILE A 248 -5.05 -25.56 16.78
N LYS A 249 -4.89 -25.75 15.47
CA LYS A 249 -4.57 -24.66 14.53
C LYS A 249 -5.67 -23.58 14.50
N GLU A 250 -6.93 -23.99 14.49
CA GLU A 250 -8.08 -23.09 14.55
C GLU A 250 -8.07 -22.26 15.85
N LEU A 251 -7.77 -22.88 17.00
CA LEU A 251 -7.60 -22.22 18.29
C LEU A 251 -6.40 -21.26 18.33
N ALA A 252 -5.23 -21.70 17.86
CA ALA A 252 -4.03 -20.86 17.82
C ALA A 252 -4.29 -19.55 17.06
N LEU A 253 -4.94 -19.63 15.89
CA LEU A 253 -5.30 -18.47 15.09
C LEU A 253 -6.35 -17.57 15.76
N TYR A 254 -7.20 -18.11 16.63
CA TYR A 254 -8.13 -17.34 17.45
C TYR A 254 -7.41 -16.64 18.61
N HIS A 255 -6.58 -17.35 19.37
CA HIS A 255 -5.79 -16.76 20.46
C HIS A 255 -4.78 -15.72 19.95
N LEU A 256 -4.20 -15.88 18.74
CA LEU A 256 -3.42 -14.82 18.08
C LEU A 256 -4.24 -13.55 17.87
N LYS A 257 -5.48 -13.66 17.36
CA LYS A 257 -6.38 -12.52 17.14
C LYS A 257 -6.79 -11.84 18.44
N GLN A 258 -6.96 -12.59 19.52
CA GLN A 258 -7.26 -12.05 20.86
C GLN A 258 -6.01 -11.49 21.57
N GLY A 259 -4.80 -11.70 21.03
CA GLY A 259 -3.55 -11.29 21.67
C GLY A 259 -3.08 -12.20 22.82
N ASN A 260 -3.70 -13.39 22.99
CA ASN A 260 -3.35 -14.40 24.00
C ASN A 260 -2.10 -15.20 23.59
N LEU A 261 -0.96 -14.50 23.44
CA LEU A 261 0.19 -15.04 22.69
C LEU A 261 0.82 -16.31 23.28
N LYS A 262 0.81 -16.49 24.61
CA LYS A 262 1.31 -17.72 25.25
C LYS A 262 0.49 -18.95 24.85
N GLN A 263 -0.84 -18.84 24.92
CA GLN A 263 -1.75 -19.92 24.52
C GLN A 263 -1.63 -20.21 23.02
N ALA A 264 -1.59 -19.16 22.20
CA ALA A 264 -1.39 -19.31 20.76
C ALA A 264 -0.05 -19.98 20.41
N GLU A 265 1.04 -19.64 21.12
CA GLU A 265 2.36 -20.26 20.94
C GLU A 265 2.34 -21.75 21.33
N GLU A 266 1.80 -22.09 22.50
CA GLU A 266 1.60 -23.48 22.93
C GLU A 266 0.77 -24.28 21.92
N GLU A 267 -0.33 -23.71 21.41
CA GLU A 267 -1.21 -24.34 20.43
C GLU A 267 -0.58 -24.49 19.03
N ILE A 268 0.30 -23.56 18.61
CA ILE A 268 1.08 -23.72 17.38
C ILE A 268 2.04 -24.91 17.51
N TYR A 269 2.78 -25.02 18.62
CA TYR A 269 3.70 -26.14 18.82
C TYR A 269 2.95 -27.48 18.98
N ASP A 270 1.85 -27.51 19.73
CA ASP A 270 0.95 -28.68 19.80
C ASP A 270 0.48 -29.09 18.40
N TYR A 271 -0.01 -28.15 17.58
CA TYR A 271 -0.47 -28.45 16.22
C TYR A 271 0.64 -29.06 15.36
N LEU A 272 1.85 -28.49 15.39
CA LEU A 272 2.97 -28.99 14.60
C LEU A 272 3.40 -30.39 15.06
N ASN A 273 3.45 -30.62 16.38
CA ASN A 273 3.78 -31.92 16.97
C ASN A 273 2.74 -33.00 16.63
N TYR A 274 1.44 -32.71 16.75
CA TYR A 274 0.38 -33.70 16.50
C TYR A 274 0.07 -33.92 15.01
N SER A 275 0.26 -32.91 14.16
CA SER A 275 -0.04 -33.03 12.72
C SER A 275 1.12 -33.58 11.89
N GLY A 276 2.36 -33.42 12.35
CA GLY A 276 3.57 -33.69 11.56
C GLY A 276 3.73 -32.79 10.33
N ARG A 277 2.91 -31.73 10.17
CA ARG A 277 2.88 -30.87 8.98
C ARG A 277 3.89 -29.74 9.08
N GLU A 278 5.17 -30.08 9.10
CA GLU A 278 6.28 -29.12 9.23
C GLU A 278 6.22 -27.97 8.20
N LYS A 279 5.75 -28.25 6.97
CA LYS A 279 5.55 -27.24 5.91
C LYS A 279 4.55 -26.13 6.28
N GLU A 280 3.70 -26.33 7.29
CA GLU A 280 2.78 -25.31 7.80
C GLU A 280 3.37 -24.47 8.94
N ALA A 281 4.56 -24.79 9.45
CA ALA A 281 5.20 -24.05 10.54
C ALA A 281 5.57 -22.60 10.16
N PRO A 282 6.22 -22.31 9.00
CA PRO A 282 6.63 -20.95 8.67
C PRO A 282 5.50 -19.91 8.67
N PRO A 283 4.32 -20.12 8.05
CA PRO A 283 3.24 -19.12 8.09
C PRO A 283 2.60 -18.96 9.48
N LEU A 284 2.53 -20.01 10.30
CA LEU A 284 1.98 -19.92 11.66
C LEU A 284 2.93 -19.17 12.60
N LEU A 285 4.22 -19.53 12.57
CA LEU A 285 5.26 -18.85 13.34
C LEU A 285 5.44 -17.40 12.87
N TRP A 286 5.34 -17.12 11.56
CA TRP A 286 5.34 -15.76 11.04
C TRP A 286 4.21 -14.92 11.66
N ALA A 287 2.98 -15.45 11.69
CA ALA A 287 1.85 -14.76 12.30
C ALA A 287 2.07 -14.50 13.81
N LEU A 288 2.63 -15.46 14.55
CA LEU A 288 3.00 -15.29 15.96
C LEU A 288 4.07 -14.21 16.14
N GLY A 289 5.14 -14.25 15.34
CA GLY A 289 6.24 -13.28 15.36
C GLY A 289 5.77 -11.84 15.06
N GLU A 290 4.89 -11.66 14.08
CA GLU A 290 4.30 -10.37 13.74
C GLU A 290 3.47 -9.79 14.89
N VAL A 291 2.66 -10.61 15.59
CA VAL A 291 1.88 -10.10 16.73
C VAL A 291 2.79 -9.79 17.93
N TYR A 292 3.86 -10.56 18.18
CA TYR A 292 4.88 -10.17 19.16
C TYR A 292 5.57 -8.85 18.79
N PHE A 293 5.96 -8.66 17.53
CA PHE A 293 6.60 -7.45 17.03
C PHE A 293 5.68 -6.22 17.19
N ASN A 294 4.42 -6.33 16.77
CA ASN A 294 3.42 -5.26 16.90
C ASN A 294 3.11 -4.91 18.37
N GLN A 295 3.18 -5.88 19.29
CA GLN A 295 3.11 -5.65 20.74
C GLN A 295 4.43 -5.14 21.36
N LYS A 296 5.46 -4.81 20.55
CA LYS A 296 6.80 -4.38 20.96
C LYS A 296 7.55 -5.40 21.84
N LYS A 297 7.13 -6.67 21.80
CA LYS A 297 7.78 -7.81 22.46
C LYS A 297 8.92 -8.35 21.60
N TYR A 298 9.93 -7.49 21.40
CA TYR A 298 10.98 -7.73 20.42
C TYR A 298 11.87 -8.94 20.75
N ARG A 299 11.99 -9.34 22.02
CA ARG A 299 12.77 -10.53 22.43
C ARG A 299 12.10 -11.82 21.95
N GLU A 300 10.79 -11.91 22.13
CA GLU A 300 9.95 -13.02 21.71
C GLU A 300 9.82 -13.06 20.18
N ALA A 301 9.53 -11.92 19.56
CA ALA A 301 9.49 -11.80 18.09
C ALA A 301 10.80 -12.25 17.45
N ARG A 302 11.94 -11.79 17.99
CA ARG A 302 13.29 -12.19 17.54
C ARG A 302 13.50 -13.70 17.61
N ARG A 303 13.17 -14.37 18.71
CA ARG A 303 13.28 -15.85 18.82
C ARG A 303 12.52 -16.55 17.71
N ILE A 304 11.29 -16.11 17.43
CA ILE A 304 10.43 -16.73 16.41
C ILE A 304 10.97 -16.46 15.00
N PHE A 305 11.42 -15.25 14.70
CA PHE A 305 12.01 -14.92 13.39
C PHE A 305 13.37 -15.61 13.17
N GLU A 306 14.22 -15.72 14.20
CA GLU A 306 15.46 -16.51 14.13
C GLU A 306 15.17 -17.99 13.84
N LEU A 307 14.18 -18.59 14.53
CA LEU A 307 13.74 -19.96 14.27
C LEU A 307 13.26 -20.16 12.83
N ILE A 308 12.44 -19.26 12.29
CA ILE A 308 11.96 -19.36 10.89
C ILE A 308 13.14 -19.31 9.91
N LEU A 309 14.07 -18.38 10.13
CA LEU A 309 15.23 -18.17 9.27
C LEU A 309 16.21 -19.35 9.30
N THR A 310 16.37 -20.02 10.45
CA THR A 310 17.29 -21.17 10.58
C THR A 310 16.67 -22.50 10.17
N SER A 311 15.40 -22.76 10.52
CA SER A 311 14.76 -24.07 10.29
C SER A 311 14.15 -24.19 8.90
N TRP A 312 13.65 -23.10 8.31
CA TRP A 312 13.02 -23.11 6.98
C TRP A 312 13.59 -22.03 6.05
N PRO A 313 14.91 -22.02 5.78
CA PRO A 313 15.58 -20.95 5.00
C PRO A 313 15.07 -20.80 3.56
N SER A 314 14.40 -21.81 3.00
CA SER A 314 13.77 -21.78 1.67
C SER A 314 12.31 -21.29 1.67
N ALA A 315 11.68 -21.11 2.83
CA ALA A 315 10.32 -20.60 2.92
C ALA A 315 10.27 -19.08 2.69
N PRO A 316 9.22 -18.51 2.06
CA PRO A 316 9.06 -17.06 1.90
C PRO A 316 9.21 -16.29 3.22
N GLN A 317 8.70 -16.86 4.30
CA GLN A 317 8.75 -16.29 5.64
C GLN A 317 10.18 -16.17 6.20
N ALA A 318 11.18 -16.89 5.67
CA ALA A 318 12.57 -16.68 6.07
C ALA A 318 13.10 -15.32 5.60
N LEU A 319 12.74 -14.86 4.40
CA LEU A 319 13.10 -13.51 3.94
C LEU A 319 12.32 -12.44 4.71
N PHE A 320 11.06 -12.71 5.06
CA PHE A 320 10.23 -11.81 5.86
C PHE A 320 10.78 -11.67 7.30
N ALA A 321 11.14 -12.79 7.92
CA ALA A 321 11.80 -12.86 9.22
C ALA A 321 13.16 -12.13 9.19
N LYS A 322 13.96 -12.32 8.14
CA LYS A 322 15.22 -11.58 7.95
C LYS A 322 14.99 -10.07 7.90
N PHE A 323 13.96 -9.59 7.19
CA PHE A 323 13.59 -8.17 7.19
C PHE A 323 13.28 -7.68 8.62
N ARG A 324 12.36 -8.35 9.34
CA ARG A 324 11.99 -7.98 10.72
C ARG A 324 13.17 -8.00 11.69
N LEU A 325 14.10 -8.95 11.56
CA LEU A 325 15.31 -9.01 12.40
C LEU A 325 16.20 -7.78 12.22
N TYR A 326 16.43 -7.34 10.98
CA TYR A 326 17.22 -6.13 10.71
C TYR A 326 16.44 -4.84 10.99
N GLU A 327 15.12 -4.84 10.84
CA GLU A 327 14.25 -3.71 11.21
C GLU A 327 14.23 -3.50 12.72
N MET A 328 14.08 -4.55 13.53
CA MET A 328 14.22 -4.47 14.99
C MET A 328 15.60 -3.94 15.40
N ARG A 329 16.66 -4.30 14.65
CA ARG A 329 18.00 -3.76 14.87
C ARG A 329 18.08 -2.26 14.54
N TYR A 330 17.52 -1.84 13.41
CA TYR A 330 17.44 -0.43 13.02
C TYR A 330 16.65 0.42 14.04
N LEU A 331 15.47 -0.05 14.49
CA LEU A 331 14.67 0.61 15.52
C LEU A 331 15.41 0.70 16.87
N PHE A 332 16.23 -0.30 17.20
CA PHE A 332 17.08 -0.25 18.39
C PHE A 332 18.21 0.78 18.24
N GLU A 333 18.88 0.83 17.09
CA GLU A 333 19.92 1.81 16.76
C GLU A 333 19.41 3.25 16.80
N GLU A 334 18.24 3.50 16.23
CA GLU A 334 17.53 4.79 16.30
C GLU A 334 17.28 5.20 17.75
N LYS A 335 16.70 4.30 18.57
CA LYS A 335 16.38 4.57 19.97
C LYS A 335 17.61 4.91 20.83
N ILE A 336 18.79 4.38 20.50
CA ILE A 336 20.04 4.66 21.25
C ILE A 336 20.90 5.76 20.60
N GLY A 337 20.48 6.32 19.46
CA GLY A 337 21.26 7.31 18.70
C GLY A 337 22.61 6.80 18.18
N ARG A 338 22.76 5.49 17.98
CA ARG A 338 24.01 4.87 17.46
C ARG A 338 23.69 4.08 16.21
N PHE A 339 24.09 4.62 15.07
CA PHE A 339 23.73 4.12 13.75
C PHE A 339 24.80 3.22 13.15
N ASP A 340 24.42 2.05 12.66
CA ASP A 340 25.29 1.16 11.88
C ASP A 340 24.97 1.32 10.38
N PRO A 341 25.95 1.72 9.54
CA PRO A 341 25.79 1.72 8.09
C PRO A 341 25.52 0.31 7.51
N GLN A 342 26.03 -0.75 8.15
CA GLN A 342 25.84 -2.13 7.68
C GLN A 342 24.39 -2.57 7.82
N THR A 343 23.73 -2.25 8.94
CA THR A 343 22.29 -2.53 9.17
C THR A 343 21.44 -1.95 8.03
N ARG A 344 21.68 -0.69 7.65
CA ARG A 344 20.99 -0.01 6.54
C ARG A 344 21.25 -0.68 5.20
N GLN A 345 22.51 -0.99 4.90
CA GLN A 345 22.86 -1.62 3.62
C GLN A 345 22.27 -3.03 3.48
N ILE A 346 22.18 -3.79 4.58
CA ILE A 346 21.54 -5.11 4.60
C ILE A 346 20.02 -4.97 4.46
N LEU A 347 19.39 -4.00 5.13
CA LEU A 347 17.96 -3.69 4.94
C LEU A 347 17.66 -3.39 3.47
N LEU A 348 18.38 -2.45 2.83
CA LEU A 348 18.18 -2.12 1.41
C LEU A 348 18.32 -3.36 0.50
N ASN A 349 19.27 -4.25 0.78
CA ASN A 349 19.44 -5.50 0.04
C ASN A 349 18.28 -6.49 0.25
N VAL A 350 17.76 -6.61 1.48
CA VAL A 350 16.60 -7.46 1.79
C VAL A 350 15.32 -6.88 1.18
N ILE A 351 15.11 -5.57 1.27
CA ILE A 351 13.96 -4.87 0.67
C ILE A 351 13.98 -5.04 -0.86
N LYS A 352 15.16 -4.93 -1.50
CA LYS A 352 15.32 -5.21 -2.93
C LYS A 352 14.92 -6.64 -3.30
N ALA A 353 15.25 -7.63 -2.47
CA ALA A 353 14.80 -9.01 -2.66
C ALA A 353 13.28 -9.16 -2.46
N LEU A 354 12.69 -8.55 -1.43
CA LEU A 354 11.24 -8.53 -1.22
C LEU A 354 10.49 -7.92 -2.42
N LYS A 355 10.94 -6.77 -2.91
CA LYS A 355 10.36 -6.07 -4.08
C LYS A 355 10.44 -6.90 -5.37
N LYS A 356 11.46 -7.75 -5.51
CA LYS A 356 11.68 -8.62 -6.69
C LYS A 356 10.89 -9.94 -6.58
N ASP A 357 11.10 -10.68 -5.51
CA ASP A 357 10.67 -12.08 -5.39
C ASP A 357 9.27 -12.19 -4.76
N TYR A 358 8.85 -11.21 -3.95
CA TYR A 358 7.54 -11.16 -3.28
C TYR A 358 6.78 -9.83 -3.47
N PRO A 359 6.60 -9.33 -4.71
CA PRO A 359 6.07 -7.99 -5.00
C PRO A 359 4.62 -7.73 -4.56
N LYS A 360 3.88 -8.78 -4.14
CA LYS A 360 2.49 -8.74 -3.68
C LYS A 360 2.33 -9.04 -2.18
N ALA A 361 3.40 -9.35 -1.46
CA ALA A 361 3.31 -9.58 -0.01
C ALA A 361 3.11 -8.24 0.73
N PRO A 362 2.23 -8.14 1.75
CA PRO A 362 1.99 -6.88 2.46
C PRO A 362 3.26 -6.25 3.06
N ILE A 363 4.16 -7.09 3.59
CA ILE A 363 5.47 -6.65 4.11
C ILE A 363 6.32 -5.93 3.05
N THR A 364 6.14 -6.21 1.76
CA THR A 364 6.89 -5.57 0.66
C THR A 364 6.44 -4.12 0.42
N GLU A 365 5.25 -3.73 0.87
CA GLU A 365 4.81 -2.34 0.88
C GLU A 365 5.47 -1.58 2.03
N GLU A 366 5.37 -2.10 3.25
CA GLU A 366 6.02 -1.57 4.46
C GLU A 366 7.55 -1.44 4.28
N ALA A 367 8.20 -2.49 3.78
CA ALA A 367 9.61 -2.52 3.45
C ALA A 367 10.00 -1.43 2.43
N HIS A 368 9.15 -1.17 1.44
CA HIS A 368 9.39 -0.10 0.46
C HIS A 368 9.21 1.30 1.05
N ALA A 369 8.40 1.46 2.10
CA ALA A 369 8.33 2.72 2.84
C ALA A 369 9.64 2.97 3.62
N LEU A 370 10.10 1.97 4.37
CA LEU A 370 11.35 2.04 5.13
C LEU A 370 12.59 2.29 4.24
N GLU A 371 12.60 1.75 3.01
CA GLU A 371 13.66 2.04 2.02
C GLU A 371 13.83 3.54 1.75
N ILE A 372 12.73 4.28 1.60
CA ILE A 372 12.76 5.71 1.26
C ILE A 372 13.36 6.51 2.41
N GLU A 373 12.97 6.18 3.66
CA GLU A 373 13.54 6.78 4.87
C GLU A 373 15.06 6.55 4.97
N ILE A 374 15.50 5.29 4.81
CA ILE A 374 16.92 4.92 4.86
C ILE A 374 17.72 5.62 3.75
N LEU A 375 17.16 5.77 2.55
CA LEU A 375 17.83 6.48 1.46
C LEU A 375 18.01 7.98 1.77
N LEU A 376 17.03 8.63 2.43
CA LEU A 376 17.17 10.01 2.89
C LEU A 376 18.22 10.13 4.01
N GLU A 377 18.24 9.22 4.98
CA GLU A 377 19.26 9.20 6.05
C GLU A 377 20.68 9.09 5.48
N LEU A 378 20.87 8.21 4.49
CA LEU A 378 22.13 8.01 3.77
C LEU A 378 22.47 9.16 2.79
N LYS A 379 21.64 10.23 2.74
CA LYS A 379 21.75 11.37 1.82
C LYS A 379 21.77 10.98 0.34
N LYS A 380 21.23 9.81 -0.01
CA LYS A 380 21.08 9.31 -1.39
C LYS A 380 19.82 9.92 -2.01
N ILE A 381 19.81 11.23 -2.21
CA ILE A 381 18.60 12.00 -2.55
C ILE A 381 17.96 11.50 -3.87
N ASP A 382 18.75 11.25 -4.91
CA ASP A 382 18.25 10.80 -6.21
C ASP A 382 17.60 9.40 -6.13
N GLU A 383 18.22 8.47 -5.39
CA GLU A 383 17.65 7.15 -5.12
C GLU A 383 16.39 7.25 -4.27
N CYS A 384 16.39 8.12 -3.25
CA CYS A 384 15.25 8.38 -2.37
C CYS A 384 14.03 8.87 -3.17
N LEU A 385 14.20 9.90 -3.99
CA LEU A 385 13.15 10.46 -4.84
C LEU A 385 12.63 9.42 -5.84
N LYS A 386 13.53 8.72 -6.54
CA LYS A 386 13.15 7.63 -7.46
C LYS A 386 12.35 6.53 -6.77
N SER A 387 12.71 6.15 -5.55
CA SER A 387 11.99 5.15 -4.75
C SER A 387 10.63 5.68 -4.27
N ALA A 388 10.57 6.93 -3.80
CA ALA A 388 9.32 7.58 -3.39
C ALA A 388 8.31 7.72 -4.55
N TRP A 389 8.74 8.16 -5.73
CA TRP A 389 7.86 8.24 -6.90
C TRP A 389 7.36 6.85 -7.35
N ALA A 390 8.21 5.82 -7.29
CA ALA A 390 7.81 4.44 -7.55
C ALA A 390 6.81 3.92 -6.49
N PHE A 391 6.95 4.34 -5.23
CA PHE A 391 6.03 4.02 -4.14
C PHE A 391 4.67 4.66 -4.38
N LEU A 392 4.60 5.98 -4.61
CA LEU A 392 3.33 6.69 -4.84
C LEU A 392 2.57 6.12 -6.05
N LYS A 393 3.28 5.77 -7.12
CA LYS A 393 2.70 5.14 -8.32
C LYS A 393 2.16 3.73 -8.06
N LYS A 394 2.83 2.93 -7.22
CA LYS A 394 2.43 1.54 -6.93
C LYS A 394 1.37 1.44 -5.83
N TYR A 395 1.41 2.32 -4.84
CA TYR A 395 0.59 2.27 -3.63
C TYR A 395 -0.11 3.62 -3.33
N PRO A 396 -0.97 4.13 -4.23
CA PRO A 396 -1.57 5.47 -4.13
C PRO A 396 -2.57 5.67 -2.97
N GLN A 397 -2.92 4.59 -2.27
CA GLN A 397 -3.79 4.55 -1.08
C GLN A 397 -3.10 3.90 0.13
N SER A 398 -1.76 3.85 0.15
CA SER A 398 -1.01 3.19 1.22
C SER A 398 -1.26 3.82 2.60
N PRO A 399 -1.37 3.02 3.69
CA PRO A 399 -1.37 3.56 5.05
C PRO A 399 -0.04 4.23 5.43
N PHE A 400 1.05 3.99 4.68
CA PHE A 400 2.36 4.59 4.93
C PHE A 400 2.55 5.97 4.30
N LEU A 401 1.59 6.48 3.48
CA LEU A 401 1.69 7.81 2.85
C LEU A 401 2.00 8.95 3.84
N PRO A 402 1.38 9.04 5.04
CA PRO A 402 1.70 10.10 6.00
C PRO A 402 3.14 10.06 6.53
N LYS A 403 3.79 8.88 6.49
CA LYS A 403 5.21 8.72 6.86
C LYS A 403 6.13 9.09 5.69
N ILE A 404 5.71 8.83 4.46
CA ILE A 404 6.49 9.11 3.24
C ILE A 404 6.42 10.57 2.81
N PHE A 405 5.29 11.27 2.98
CA PHE A 405 5.18 12.66 2.53
C PHE A 405 6.23 13.62 3.15
N PRO A 406 6.52 13.61 4.48
CA PRO A 406 7.58 14.45 5.04
C PRO A 406 8.97 14.12 4.48
N VAL A 407 9.25 12.84 4.24
CA VAL A 407 10.52 12.33 3.68
C VAL A 407 10.66 12.80 2.23
N LEU A 408 9.59 12.70 1.45
CA LEU A 408 9.50 13.20 0.08
C LEU A 408 9.72 14.71 0.02
N CYS A 409 8.99 15.51 0.79
CA CYS A 409 9.13 16.97 0.77
C CYS A 409 10.56 17.41 1.14
N LYS A 410 11.18 16.73 2.11
CA LYS A 410 12.57 17.00 2.50
C LYS A 410 13.57 16.56 1.41
N ALA A 411 13.37 15.41 0.77
CA ALA A 411 14.22 14.96 -0.33
C ALA A 411 14.13 15.90 -1.55
N SER A 412 12.91 16.30 -1.94
CA SER A 412 12.67 17.25 -3.04
C SER A 412 13.32 18.60 -2.76
N SER A 413 13.10 19.16 -1.56
CA SER A 413 13.72 20.41 -1.15
C SER A 413 15.26 20.37 -1.17
N LEU A 414 15.88 19.24 -0.83
CA LEU A 414 17.34 19.08 -0.88
C LEU A 414 17.86 18.97 -2.32
N PHE A 415 17.09 18.31 -3.20
CA PHE A 415 17.40 18.21 -4.62
C PHE A 415 17.30 19.58 -5.31
N GLU A 416 16.21 20.32 -5.08
CA GLU A 416 15.99 21.66 -5.65
C GLU A 416 17.03 22.67 -5.13
N GLN A 417 17.39 22.64 -3.83
CA GLN A 417 18.46 23.49 -3.29
C GLN A 417 19.83 23.22 -3.92
N LYS A 418 20.15 21.95 -4.23
CA LYS A 418 21.37 21.58 -4.92
C LYS A 418 21.40 22.21 -6.32
N LEU A 419 20.34 22.03 -7.10
CA LEU A 419 20.23 22.58 -8.46
C LEU A 419 20.25 24.12 -8.46
N LEU A 420 19.59 24.78 -7.50
CA LEU A 420 19.69 26.23 -7.31
C LEU A 420 21.12 26.69 -7.03
N GLY A 421 21.89 25.95 -6.23
CA GLY A 421 23.30 26.22 -5.97
C GLY A 421 24.18 26.01 -7.21
N GLU A 422 23.83 25.05 -8.06
CA GLU A 422 24.44 24.78 -9.38
C GLU A 422 23.95 25.78 -10.46
N LYS A 423 22.96 26.63 -10.14
CA LYS A 423 22.26 27.58 -11.02
C LYS A 423 21.47 26.94 -12.16
N ASP A 424 21.13 25.66 -12.03
CA ASP A 424 20.27 24.93 -12.96
C ASP A 424 18.79 25.23 -12.67
N TYR A 425 18.38 26.46 -12.99
CA TYR A 425 17.01 26.92 -12.74
C TYR A 425 15.98 26.21 -13.63
N GLU A 426 16.40 25.74 -14.81
CA GLU A 426 15.55 25.02 -15.74
C GLU A 426 15.18 23.64 -15.19
N GLU A 427 16.15 22.85 -14.69
CA GLU A 427 15.86 21.54 -14.11
C GLU A 427 15.04 21.66 -12.80
N VAL A 428 15.21 22.71 -12.00
CA VAL A 428 14.32 22.98 -10.84
C VAL A 428 12.86 23.13 -11.29
N ILE A 429 12.62 23.92 -12.33
CA ILE A 429 11.27 24.17 -12.87
C ILE A 429 10.69 22.89 -13.51
N LEU A 430 11.50 22.16 -14.28
CA LEU A 430 11.09 20.89 -14.90
C LEU A 430 10.77 19.82 -13.87
N PHE A 431 11.60 19.68 -12.83
CA PHE A 431 11.35 18.79 -11.70
C PHE A 431 10.05 19.16 -10.98
N PHE A 432 9.88 20.44 -10.64
CA PHE A 432 8.72 20.94 -9.93
C PHE A 432 7.42 20.70 -10.71
N GLU A 433 7.30 21.20 -11.95
CA GLU A 433 6.05 21.08 -12.73
C GLU A 433 5.69 19.62 -13.04
N LYS A 434 6.69 18.74 -13.24
CA LYS A 434 6.49 17.31 -13.47
C LYS A 434 5.91 16.56 -12.26
N HIS A 435 6.23 17.00 -11.05
CA HIS A 435 5.87 16.34 -9.79
C HIS A 435 4.86 17.12 -8.92
N LYS A 436 4.41 18.28 -9.43
CA LYS A 436 3.51 19.23 -8.77
C LYS A 436 2.23 18.61 -8.18
N PRO A 437 1.47 17.74 -8.87
CA PRO A 437 0.25 17.16 -8.28
C PRO A 437 0.51 16.32 -7.03
N GLU A 438 1.59 15.53 -7.04
CA GLU A 438 2.00 14.73 -5.89
C GLU A 438 2.60 15.57 -4.76
N LEU A 439 3.39 16.60 -5.10
CA LEU A 439 3.95 17.55 -4.11
C LEU A 439 2.85 18.35 -3.40
N GLU A 440 1.80 18.76 -4.12
CA GLU A 440 0.60 19.38 -3.56
C GLU A 440 -0.14 18.44 -2.63
N LYS A 441 -0.41 17.20 -3.07
CA LYS A 441 -1.06 16.16 -2.25
C LYS A 441 -0.25 15.82 -0.99
N ALA A 442 1.07 15.89 -1.06
CA ALA A 442 2.00 15.67 0.04
C ALA A 442 2.15 16.87 0.99
N GLY A 443 1.64 18.06 0.61
CA GLY A 443 1.78 19.29 1.40
C GLY A 443 3.18 19.90 1.37
N CYS A 444 3.94 19.71 0.30
CA CYS A 444 5.34 20.14 0.20
C CYS A 444 5.47 21.65 -0.10
N GLY A 445 5.00 22.53 0.79
CA GLY A 445 5.00 23.99 0.57
C GLY A 445 6.39 24.57 0.25
N LEU A 446 7.47 23.97 0.76
CA LEU A 446 8.83 24.47 0.51
C LEU A 446 9.33 24.24 -0.92
N THR A 447 8.79 23.28 -1.69
CA THR A 447 9.21 23.09 -3.10
C THR A 447 8.69 24.22 -4.00
N PHE A 448 7.53 24.78 -3.66
CA PHE A 448 6.98 25.99 -4.29
C PHE A 448 7.89 27.21 -4.08
N TYR A 449 8.57 27.28 -2.92
CA TYR A 449 9.55 28.33 -2.68
C TYR A 449 10.74 28.20 -3.62
N TRP A 450 11.32 27.01 -3.76
CA TRP A 450 12.49 26.81 -4.62
C TRP A 450 12.16 27.00 -6.11
N ALA A 451 11.01 26.52 -6.57
CA ALA A 451 10.50 26.82 -7.90
C ALA A 451 10.31 28.33 -8.13
N ALA A 452 9.77 29.06 -7.14
CA ALA A 452 9.65 30.51 -7.23
C ALA A 452 11.02 31.21 -7.27
N GLN A 453 12.03 30.77 -6.49
CA GLN A 453 13.39 31.31 -6.57
C GLN A 453 14.03 31.05 -7.94
N ALA A 454 13.79 29.89 -8.55
CA ALA A 454 14.20 29.60 -9.94
C ALA A 454 13.52 30.53 -10.95
N TYR A 455 12.19 30.72 -10.84
CA TYR A 455 11.45 31.68 -11.68
C TYR A 455 11.97 33.12 -11.52
N LEU A 456 12.23 33.59 -10.30
CA LEU A 456 12.82 34.92 -10.05
C LEU A 456 14.22 35.06 -10.65
N SER A 457 15.06 34.01 -10.58
CA SER A 457 16.39 34.00 -11.20
C SER A 457 16.34 34.10 -12.72
N LEU A 458 15.20 33.77 -13.35
CA LEU A 458 14.93 33.92 -14.77
C LEU A 458 14.09 35.18 -15.10
N ASN A 459 13.87 36.09 -14.13
CA ASN A 459 13.00 37.27 -14.23
C ASN A 459 11.51 36.97 -14.52
N LEU A 460 11.02 35.77 -14.20
CA LEU A 460 9.64 35.34 -14.39
C LEU A 460 8.78 35.67 -13.15
N GLU A 461 8.68 36.95 -12.79
CA GLU A 461 8.02 37.42 -11.55
C GLU A 461 6.56 36.97 -11.41
N THR A 462 5.80 36.90 -12.52
CA THR A 462 4.39 36.44 -12.49
C THR A 462 4.28 34.97 -12.12
N GLN A 463 5.11 34.11 -12.71
CA GLN A 463 5.17 32.68 -12.41
C GLN A 463 5.61 32.46 -10.96
N ALA A 464 6.62 33.20 -10.48
CA ALA A 464 7.05 33.17 -9.09
C ALA A 464 5.92 33.56 -8.13
N ARG A 465 5.21 34.67 -8.38
CA ARG A 465 4.08 35.14 -7.55
C ARG A 465 2.95 34.10 -7.48
N LEU A 466 2.52 33.58 -8.63
CA LEU A 466 1.47 32.55 -8.69
C LEU A 466 1.89 31.25 -7.97
N THR A 467 3.18 30.87 -8.08
CA THR A 467 3.73 29.70 -7.38
C THR A 467 3.73 29.91 -5.87
N LEU A 468 4.20 31.06 -5.38
CA LEU A 468 4.18 31.37 -3.95
C LEU A 468 2.75 31.49 -3.38
N LEU A 469 1.82 32.11 -4.12
CA LEU A 469 0.40 32.17 -3.72
C LEU A 469 -0.24 30.79 -3.58
N LYS A 470 0.20 29.79 -4.36
CA LYS A 470 -0.26 28.40 -4.18
C LYS A 470 0.48 27.70 -3.04
N GLY A 471 1.79 27.89 -2.92
CA GLY A 471 2.62 27.26 -1.90
C GLY A 471 2.35 27.73 -0.46
N VAL A 472 1.92 28.99 -0.26
CA VAL A 472 1.61 29.54 1.08
C VAL A 472 0.37 28.89 1.73
N LEU A 473 -0.45 28.19 0.94
CA LEU A 473 -1.60 27.42 1.42
C LEU A 473 -1.22 26.01 1.91
N LEU A 474 0.03 25.60 1.72
CA LEU A 474 0.57 24.30 2.13
C LEU A 474 1.39 24.43 3.43
N PRO A 475 1.62 23.33 4.17
CA PRO A 475 2.51 23.34 5.33
C PRO A 475 3.92 23.87 5.01
N LEU A 476 4.36 24.86 5.79
CA LEU A 476 5.70 25.46 5.73
C LEU A 476 6.43 25.23 7.06
N PRO A 477 7.74 24.88 7.05
CA PRO A 477 8.55 24.88 8.26
C PRO A 477 8.76 26.32 8.78
N ASP A 478 8.64 26.54 10.09
CA ASP A 478 8.80 27.87 10.73
C ASP A 478 10.10 28.61 10.36
N VAL A 479 11.17 27.84 10.09
CA VAL A 479 12.49 28.37 9.66
C VAL A 479 12.39 29.10 8.32
N TRP A 480 11.57 28.60 7.39
CA TRP A 480 11.45 29.11 6.03
C TRP A 480 10.20 29.96 5.79
N GLU A 481 9.20 29.89 6.67
CA GLU A 481 7.95 30.65 6.52
C GLU A 481 8.19 32.17 6.41
N LYS A 482 9.18 32.69 7.14
CA LYS A 482 9.58 34.11 7.11
C LYS A 482 10.03 34.52 5.71
N ASP A 483 11.04 33.84 5.17
CA ASP A 483 11.61 34.16 3.86
C ASP A 483 10.60 33.92 2.72
N PHE A 484 9.76 32.90 2.85
CA PHE A 484 8.64 32.63 1.95
C PHE A 484 7.67 33.81 1.89
N LYS A 485 7.11 34.21 3.04
CA LYS A 485 6.09 35.27 3.13
C LYS A 485 6.67 36.66 2.82
N LEU A 486 7.95 36.92 3.16
CA LEU A 486 8.65 38.15 2.76
C LEU A 486 8.83 38.22 1.23
N THR A 487 9.25 37.13 0.59
CA THR A 487 9.38 37.07 -0.88
C THR A 487 8.04 37.28 -1.56
N LEU A 488 6.97 36.63 -1.06
CA LEU A 488 5.62 36.82 -1.57
C LEU A 488 5.13 38.26 -1.38
N ALA A 489 5.39 38.88 -0.22
CA ALA A 489 5.03 40.27 0.05
C ALA A 489 5.74 41.28 -0.90
N ASP A 490 7.02 41.11 -1.20
CA ASP A 490 7.74 41.95 -2.19
C ASP A 490 7.06 41.88 -3.57
N LEU A 491 6.75 40.67 -4.05
CA LEU A 491 6.08 40.47 -5.35
C LEU A 491 4.64 41.01 -5.40
N LEU A 492 3.92 40.95 -4.28
CA LEU A 492 2.58 41.54 -4.16
C LEU A 492 2.64 43.07 -4.20
N ILE A 493 3.59 43.69 -3.47
CA ILE A 493 3.82 45.15 -3.49
C ILE A 493 4.15 45.62 -4.91
N ARG A 494 5.06 44.93 -5.62
CA ARG A 494 5.42 45.27 -7.00
C ARG A 494 4.23 45.16 -7.97
N ASN A 495 3.32 44.22 -7.73
CA ASN A 495 2.10 44.06 -8.52
C ASN A 495 0.93 44.95 -8.06
N SER A 496 1.18 45.90 -7.13
CA SER A 496 0.16 46.77 -6.51
C SER A 496 -0.95 46.03 -5.72
N GLU A 497 -0.71 44.78 -5.30
CA GLU A 497 -1.61 43.97 -4.48
C GLU A 497 -1.42 44.27 -2.97
N TYR A 498 -1.53 45.56 -2.61
CA TYR A 498 -1.16 46.08 -1.29
C TYR A 498 -1.94 45.44 -0.13
N ASP A 499 -3.26 45.25 -0.26
CA ASP A 499 -4.11 44.63 0.77
C ASP A 499 -3.67 43.21 1.15
N LEU A 500 -3.21 42.42 0.17
CA LEU A 500 -2.74 41.06 0.41
C LEU A 500 -1.34 41.09 1.06
N SER A 501 -0.46 41.99 0.61
CA SER A 501 0.84 42.16 1.23
C SER A 501 0.73 42.65 2.68
N GLU A 502 -0.18 43.58 3.00
CA GLU A 502 -0.38 44.04 4.38
C GLU A 502 -0.79 42.88 5.29
N ARG A 503 -1.69 42.00 4.83
CA ARG A 503 -2.10 40.80 5.59
C ARG A 503 -0.93 39.89 5.92
N PHE A 504 -0.10 39.54 4.95
CA PHE A 504 1.07 38.67 5.20
C PHE A 504 2.12 39.33 6.09
N LEU A 505 2.40 40.63 5.91
CA LEU A 505 3.34 41.37 6.76
C LEU A 505 2.81 41.53 8.20
N LYS A 506 1.50 41.73 8.37
CA LYS A 506 0.85 41.77 9.69
C LYS A 506 0.90 40.42 10.39
N GLU A 507 0.54 39.34 9.69
CA GLU A 507 0.62 37.97 10.23
C GLU A 507 2.05 37.62 10.65
N LEU A 508 3.06 37.94 9.83
CA LEU A 508 4.47 37.78 10.18
C LEU A 508 4.85 38.55 11.45
N ARG A 509 4.38 39.79 11.60
CA ARG A 509 4.63 40.62 12.79
C ARG A 509 4.00 40.04 14.05
N GLU A 510 2.78 39.49 13.94
CA GLU A 510 2.03 38.90 15.04
C GLU A 510 2.61 37.55 15.47
N LYS A 511 3.03 36.71 14.52
CA LYS A 511 3.64 35.40 14.77
C LYS A 511 5.11 35.48 15.22
N TYR A 512 5.87 36.45 14.71
CA TYR A 512 7.31 36.60 14.94
C TYR A 512 7.68 38.04 15.36
N PRO A 513 7.49 38.43 16.65
CA PRO A 513 7.72 39.80 17.10
C PRO A 513 9.13 40.35 16.83
N GLU A 514 10.14 39.49 16.74
CA GLU A 514 11.52 39.83 16.40
C GLU A 514 11.69 40.31 14.95
N ILE A 515 10.75 39.97 14.04
CA ILE A 515 10.80 40.36 12.63
C ILE A 515 10.69 41.89 12.45
N ASN A 516 10.19 42.62 13.46
CA ASN A 516 10.18 44.08 13.47
C ASN A 516 11.59 44.70 13.49
N LYS A 517 12.64 43.92 13.75
CA LYS A 517 14.05 44.34 13.60
C LYS A 517 14.70 43.84 12.31
N ASN A 518 14.01 43.01 11.52
CA ASN A 518 14.54 42.55 10.24
C ASN A 518 14.53 43.71 9.23
N PRO A 519 15.68 44.11 8.65
CA PRO A 519 15.72 45.28 7.78
C PRO A 519 14.92 45.11 6.48
N TYR A 520 14.72 43.88 5.99
CA TYR A 520 13.96 43.61 4.77
C TYR A 520 12.45 43.72 5.05
N PHE A 521 12.00 43.19 6.19
CA PHE A 521 10.63 43.40 6.66
C PHE A 521 10.29 44.89 6.84
N LEU A 522 11.19 45.67 7.45
CA LEU A 522 11.04 47.12 7.59
C LEU A 522 11.01 47.82 6.22
N TYR A 523 11.88 47.43 5.29
CA TYR A 523 11.89 47.95 3.93
C TYR A 523 10.58 47.67 3.18
N LEU A 524 10.05 46.44 3.25
CA LEU A 524 8.76 46.10 2.63
C LEU A 524 7.59 46.85 3.29
N CYS A 525 7.60 47.07 4.61
CA CYS A 525 6.64 47.96 5.27
C CYS A 525 6.72 49.40 4.73
N GLY A 526 7.94 49.86 4.41
CA GLY A 526 8.21 51.14 3.76
C GLY A 526 7.59 51.22 2.37
N LEU A 527 7.94 50.29 1.48
CA LEU A 527 7.41 50.22 0.10
C LEU A 527 5.88 50.07 0.06
N LEU A 528 5.30 49.28 0.96
CA LEU A 528 3.85 49.14 1.09
C LEU A 528 3.19 50.49 1.39
N ASN A 529 3.67 51.21 2.41
CA ASN A 529 3.13 52.52 2.76
C ASN A 529 3.41 53.57 1.68
N GLU A 530 4.48 53.43 0.89
CA GLU A 530 4.73 54.29 -0.28
C GLU A 530 3.68 54.06 -1.38
N GLY A 531 3.43 52.80 -1.73
CA GLY A 531 2.44 52.41 -2.73
C GLY A 531 1.00 52.80 -2.37
N GLU A 532 0.67 52.79 -1.08
CA GLU A 532 -0.59 53.31 -0.54
C GLU A 532 -0.65 54.85 -0.41
N GLY A 533 0.41 55.58 -0.79
CA GLY A 533 0.50 57.04 -0.66
C GLY A 533 0.69 57.57 0.77
N LYS A 534 0.90 56.69 1.75
CA LYS A 534 1.11 57.01 3.18
C LYS A 534 2.57 57.45 3.44
N LEU A 535 3.06 58.43 2.67
CA LEU A 535 4.49 58.78 2.54
C LEU A 535 5.24 59.02 3.87
N ILE A 536 4.62 59.64 4.87
CA ILE A 536 5.25 59.86 6.19
C ILE A 536 5.48 58.53 6.93
N LYS A 537 4.56 57.57 6.83
CA LYS A 537 4.74 56.23 7.40
C LYS A 537 5.79 55.45 6.62
N ALA A 538 5.78 55.55 5.29
CA ALA A 538 6.78 54.94 4.42
C ALA A 538 8.19 55.39 4.81
N LEU A 539 8.38 56.70 4.95
CA LEU A 539 9.63 57.32 5.38
C LEU A 539 10.15 56.76 6.71
N ASN A 540 9.29 56.75 7.75
CA ASN A 540 9.65 56.23 9.08
C ASN A 540 10.08 54.76 9.07
N PHE A 541 9.55 53.94 8.14
CA PHE A 541 9.96 52.55 7.96
C PHE A 541 11.25 52.42 7.15
N LEU A 542 11.42 53.20 6.07
CA LEU A 542 12.61 53.20 5.23
C LEU A 542 13.85 53.75 5.94
N GLU A 543 13.72 54.79 6.77
CA GLU A 543 14.81 55.29 7.63
C GLU A 543 15.29 54.18 8.58
N LYS A 544 14.36 53.52 9.29
CA LYS A 544 14.69 52.38 10.18
C LYS A 544 15.36 51.25 9.42
N ALA A 545 14.83 50.87 8.25
CA ALA A 545 15.45 49.87 7.40
C ALA A 545 16.89 50.27 7.00
N TYR A 546 17.12 51.51 6.57
CA TYR A 546 18.45 51.99 6.18
C TYR A 546 19.46 51.97 7.33
N HIS A 547 19.02 52.28 8.56
CA HIS A 547 19.86 52.22 9.75
C HIS A 547 20.19 50.78 10.19
N GLU A 548 19.19 49.89 10.23
CA GLU A 548 19.35 48.49 10.66
C GLU A 548 20.05 47.61 9.58
N THR A 549 20.08 48.02 8.31
CA THR A 549 20.76 47.26 7.25
C THR A 549 22.29 47.35 7.35
N ALA A 550 22.90 46.17 7.50
CA ALA A 550 24.36 45.97 7.45
C ALA A 550 24.91 45.69 6.04
N THR A 551 24.15 45.06 5.14
CA THR A 551 24.63 44.63 3.82
C THR A 551 24.70 45.80 2.81
N PRO A 552 25.86 46.08 2.18
CA PRO A 552 26.02 47.25 1.32
C PRO A 552 25.05 47.32 0.13
N GLU A 553 24.73 46.18 -0.47
CA GLU A 553 23.90 46.06 -1.68
C GLU A 553 22.45 46.42 -1.37
N MET A 554 21.93 45.87 -0.27
CA MET A 554 20.60 46.18 0.23
C MET A 554 20.51 47.62 0.75
N LYS A 555 21.59 48.12 1.37
CA LYS A 555 21.66 49.51 1.86
C LYS A 555 21.58 50.51 0.71
N GLU A 556 22.19 50.22 -0.45
CA GLU A 556 21.99 51.02 -1.68
C GLU A 556 20.57 50.91 -2.24
N LYS A 557 19.95 49.71 -2.23
CA LYS A 557 18.55 49.54 -2.65
C LYS A 557 17.61 50.42 -1.80
N ILE A 558 17.70 50.30 -0.47
CA ILE A 558 16.90 51.10 0.46
C ILE A 558 17.21 52.59 0.30
N ARG A 559 18.48 52.98 0.13
CA ARG A 559 18.88 54.38 -0.06
C ARG A 559 18.16 55.01 -1.26
N LYS A 560 18.04 54.29 -2.37
CA LYS A 560 17.38 54.80 -3.58
C LYS A 560 15.90 55.10 -3.31
N ASP A 561 15.18 54.17 -2.69
CA ASP A 561 13.75 54.33 -2.41
C ASP A 561 13.51 55.36 -1.29
N LEU A 562 14.36 55.37 -0.26
CA LEU A 562 14.36 56.39 0.80
C LEU A 562 14.61 57.80 0.24
N LEU A 563 15.57 57.96 -0.69
CA LEU A 563 15.85 59.22 -1.38
C LEU A 563 14.62 59.70 -2.17
N LYS A 564 13.97 58.80 -2.91
CA LYS A 564 12.73 59.09 -3.65
C LYS A 564 11.63 59.58 -2.70
N VAL A 565 11.40 58.89 -1.58
CA VAL A 565 10.38 59.27 -0.59
C VAL A 565 10.73 60.60 0.11
N LEU A 566 11.99 60.86 0.45
CA LEU A 566 12.43 62.14 1.04
C LEU A 566 12.17 63.33 0.10
N ILE A 567 12.40 63.16 -1.22
CA ILE A 567 12.04 64.15 -2.25
C ILE A 567 10.51 64.34 -2.29
N SER A 568 9.73 63.25 -2.28
CA SER A 568 8.27 63.32 -2.31
C SER A 568 7.65 63.97 -1.06
N VAL A 569 8.30 63.86 0.10
CA VAL A 569 7.86 64.45 1.39
C VAL A 569 8.40 65.89 1.60
N GLY A 570 9.33 66.36 0.77
CA GLY A 570 9.90 67.72 0.87
C GLY A 570 11.12 67.86 1.79
N ARG A 571 11.66 66.76 2.33
CA ARG A 571 12.85 66.73 3.22
C ARG A 571 14.15 66.76 2.40
N TYR A 572 14.29 67.79 1.58
CA TYR A 572 15.36 67.90 0.58
C TYR A 572 16.79 67.94 1.15
N GLN A 573 16.97 68.42 2.38
CA GLN A 573 18.31 68.51 2.98
C GLN A 573 18.89 67.12 3.24
N GLU A 574 18.05 66.18 3.64
CA GLU A 574 18.42 64.79 3.93
C GLU A 574 18.52 63.97 2.64
N ALA A 575 17.62 64.23 1.68
CA ALA A 575 17.77 63.73 0.31
C ALA A 575 19.15 64.10 -0.29
N LEU A 576 19.60 65.34 -0.11
CA LEU A 576 20.91 65.79 -0.58
C LEU A 576 22.09 65.07 0.13
N VAL A 577 21.94 64.70 1.40
CA VAL A 577 22.95 63.91 2.13
C VAL A 577 23.03 62.50 1.54
N LEU A 578 21.90 61.79 1.43
CA LEU A 578 21.89 60.43 0.86
C LEU A 578 22.36 60.39 -0.60
N LEU A 579 22.00 61.39 -1.42
CA LEU A 579 22.47 61.54 -2.80
C LEU A 579 24.01 61.68 -2.87
N LYS A 580 24.63 62.32 -1.88
CA LYS A 580 26.10 62.48 -1.80
C LYS A 580 26.80 61.21 -1.30
N GLU A 581 26.16 60.44 -0.41
CA GLU A 581 26.67 59.16 0.10
C GLU A 581 26.58 58.00 -0.91
N ALA A 582 25.77 58.13 -1.96
CA ALA A 582 25.57 57.09 -2.97
C ALA A 582 26.87 56.76 -3.74
N LYS A 583 27.26 55.46 -3.78
CA LYS A 583 28.42 55.00 -4.56
C LYS A 583 28.25 55.34 -6.05
N LYS A 584 27.05 55.08 -6.56
CA LYS A 584 26.60 55.49 -7.90
C LYS A 584 25.45 56.48 -7.73
N VAL A 585 25.66 57.72 -8.15
CA VAL A 585 24.63 58.77 -8.05
C VAL A 585 23.57 58.52 -9.11
N ASP A 586 22.32 58.44 -8.68
CA ASP A 586 21.15 58.41 -9.55
C ASP A 586 20.86 59.84 -10.03
N LEU A 587 21.21 60.12 -11.28
CA LEU A 587 21.13 61.46 -11.87
C LEU A 587 19.67 61.96 -11.95
N GLU A 588 18.72 61.07 -12.22
CA GLU A 588 17.31 61.43 -12.39
C GLU A 588 16.66 61.77 -11.04
N LEU A 589 16.98 61.03 -9.96
CA LEU A 589 16.61 61.43 -8.60
C LEU A 589 17.34 62.73 -8.17
N GLY A 590 18.57 62.95 -8.64
CA GLY A 590 19.29 64.20 -8.43
C GLY A 590 18.61 65.41 -9.09
N LYS A 591 18.23 65.29 -10.36
CA LYS A 591 17.45 66.30 -11.10
C LYS A 591 16.11 66.56 -10.41
N ALA A 592 15.37 65.50 -10.07
CA ALA A 592 14.10 65.62 -9.35
C ALA A 592 14.22 66.40 -8.04
N LEU A 593 15.30 66.18 -7.26
CA LEU A 593 15.61 66.95 -6.06
C LEU A 593 15.85 68.44 -6.36
N VAL A 594 16.65 68.77 -7.39
CA VAL A 594 16.91 70.16 -7.80
C VAL A 594 15.62 70.84 -8.24
N THR A 595 14.86 70.24 -9.15
CA THR A 595 13.60 70.80 -9.69
C THR A 595 12.57 71.00 -8.59
N LYS A 596 12.41 70.04 -7.66
CA LYS A 596 11.50 70.16 -6.52
C LYS A 596 11.93 71.25 -5.54
N ALA A 597 13.22 71.33 -5.20
CA ALA A 597 13.75 72.39 -4.34
C ALA A 597 13.63 73.78 -4.99
N LEU A 598 13.79 73.89 -6.31
CA LEU A 598 13.63 75.14 -7.06
C LEU A 598 12.16 75.60 -7.06
N ASN A 599 11.23 74.69 -7.33
CA ASN A 599 9.78 74.99 -7.38
C ASN A 599 9.19 75.34 -6.01
N GLU A 600 9.80 74.90 -4.91
CA GLU A 600 9.45 75.31 -3.53
C GLU A 600 10.33 76.47 -3.02
N GLU A 601 10.99 77.23 -3.91
CA GLU A 601 11.78 78.43 -3.60
C GLU A 601 12.95 78.20 -2.63
N LYS A 602 13.38 76.96 -2.42
CA LYS A 602 14.52 76.57 -1.57
C LYS A 602 15.84 76.73 -2.32
N TYR A 603 16.07 77.93 -2.88
CA TYR A 603 17.17 78.25 -3.80
C TYR A 603 18.55 77.83 -3.29
N GLY A 604 18.89 78.16 -2.03
CA GLY A 604 20.19 77.81 -1.43
C GLY A 604 20.41 76.31 -1.22
N LEU A 605 19.37 75.48 -1.31
CA LEU A 605 19.49 74.02 -1.34
C LEU A 605 19.58 73.52 -2.79
N SER A 606 18.74 74.04 -3.67
CA SER A 606 18.79 73.77 -5.12
C SER A 606 20.21 74.02 -5.67
N GLN A 607 20.82 75.16 -5.35
CA GLN A 607 22.21 75.50 -5.69
C GLN A 607 23.23 74.46 -5.19
N LYS A 608 23.11 73.99 -3.94
CA LYS A 608 24.01 72.99 -3.35
C LYS A 608 23.85 71.59 -3.94
N ALA A 609 22.64 71.24 -4.37
CA ALA A 609 22.34 69.99 -5.06
C ALA A 609 22.84 70.03 -6.51
N LEU A 610 22.54 71.12 -7.21
CA LEU A 610 22.92 71.33 -8.59
C LEU A 610 24.44 71.43 -8.79
N ALA A 611 25.14 72.19 -7.96
CA ALA A 611 26.61 72.28 -8.01
C ALA A 611 27.30 70.92 -7.77
N PHE A 612 26.70 70.06 -6.93
CA PHE A 612 27.20 68.69 -6.73
C PHE A 612 26.98 67.82 -7.98
N LEU A 613 25.82 67.94 -8.61
CA LEU A 613 25.48 67.18 -9.82
C LEU A 613 26.31 67.64 -11.03
N LEU A 614 26.41 68.95 -11.28
CA LEU A 614 27.24 69.52 -12.35
C LEU A 614 28.72 69.12 -12.20
N LYS A 615 29.24 69.03 -10.96
CA LYS A 615 30.61 68.54 -10.71
C LYS A 615 30.82 67.08 -11.13
N LYS A 616 29.79 66.22 -11.04
CA LYS A 616 29.85 64.81 -11.48
C LYS A 616 29.45 64.63 -12.95
N PHE A 617 28.56 65.47 -13.46
CA PHE A 617 27.94 65.35 -14.79
C PHE A 617 27.99 66.69 -15.56
N PRO A 618 29.19 67.27 -15.81
CA PRO A 618 29.34 68.62 -16.36
C PRO A 618 28.88 68.80 -17.81
N LYS A 619 28.50 67.70 -18.48
CA LYS A 619 27.98 67.69 -19.85
C LYS A 619 26.47 67.45 -19.93
N ASP A 620 25.78 67.29 -18.80
CA ASP A 620 24.33 67.11 -18.81
C ASP A 620 23.63 68.46 -19.09
N ARG A 621 22.86 68.48 -20.18
CA ARG A 621 22.19 69.69 -20.69
C ARG A 621 21.03 70.14 -19.81
N GLU A 622 20.37 69.22 -19.12
CA GLU A 622 19.25 69.51 -18.23
C GLU A 622 19.73 70.11 -16.91
N LEU A 623 20.85 69.63 -16.36
CA LEU A 623 21.48 70.29 -15.21
C LEU A 623 21.87 71.73 -15.55
N LYS A 624 22.43 71.97 -16.75
CA LYS A 624 22.79 73.33 -17.17
C LYS A 624 21.55 74.22 -17.43
N TRP A 625 20.45 73.64 -17.90
CA TRP A 625 19.16 74.32 -17.98
C TRP A 625 18.64 74.71 -16.58
N LEU A 626 18.71 73.80 -15.61
CA LEU A 626 18.34 74.06 -14.21
C LEU A 626 19.26 75.12 -13.55
N GLU A 627 20.50 75.31 -14.04
CA GLU A 627 21.42 76.35 -13.58
C GLU A 627 20.97 77.75 -14.02
N GLY A 628 20.60 77.91 -15.29
CA GLY A 628 20.03 79.16 -15.79
C GLY A 628 18.70 79.50 -15.09
N LEU A 629 17.80 78.51 -14.94
CA LEU A 629 16.52 78.70 -14.24
C LEU A 629 16.71 79.10 -12.77
N LEU A 630 17.71 78.54 -12.09
CA LEU A 630 18.02 78.88 -10.70
C LEU A 630 18.52 80.34 -10.61
N LEU A 631 19.43 80.76 -11.47
CA LEU A 631 19.95 82.14 -11.50
C LEU A 631 18.85 83.16 -11.81
N GLU A 632 17.99 82.85 -12.79
CA GLU A 632 16.82 83.67 -13.15
C GLU A 632 15.89 83.87 -11.94
N ARG A 633 15.56 82.77 -11.23
CA ARG A 633 14.71 82.80 -10.02
C ARG A 633 15.36 83.49 -8.83
N GLN A 634 16.69 83.58 -8.79
CA GLN A 634 17.45 84.35 -7.80
C GLN A 634 17.60 85.84 -8.17
N GLY A 635 17.11 86.27 -9.36
CA GLY A 635 17.24 87.64 -9.86
C GLY A 635 18.58 87.95 -10.51
N GLU A 636 19.43 86.93 -10.75
CA GLU A 636 20.75 87.08 -11.38
C GLU A 636 20.65 87.03 -12.93
N ALA A 637 19.78 87.88 -13.49
CA ALA A 637 19.34 87.85 -14.88
C ALA A 637 20.50 87.86 -15.91
N GLU A 638 21.52 88.69 -15.72
CA GLU A 638 22.71 88.73 -16.61
C GLU A 638 23.44 87.38 -16.68
N LYS A 639 23.54 86.66 -15.55
CA LYS A 639 24.20 85.36 -15.48
C LYS A 639 23.33 84.25 -16.06
N ALA A 640 22.02 84.32 -15.84
CA ALA A 640 21.06 83.43 -16.49
C ALA A 640 21.11 83.59 -18.02
N LEU A 641 21.11 84.83 -18.51
CA LEU A 641 21.24 85.14 -19.94
C LEU A 641 22.54 84.61 -20.56
N ALA A 642 23.67 84.69 -19.85
CA ALA A 642 24.92 84.08 -20.30
C ALA A 642 24.81 82.56 -20.49
N ILE A 643 24.12 81.85 -19.58
CA ILE A 643 23.84 80.42 -19.73
C ILE A 643 22.90 80.17 -20.92
N TRP A 644 21.85 80.98 -21.10
CA TRP A 644 20.93 80.85 -22.22
C TRP A 644 21.64 81.05 -23.58
N GLN A 645 22.52 82.04 -23.69
CA GLN A 645 23.34 82.28 -24.89
C GLN A 645 24.29 81.11 -25.18
N GLU A 646 24.93 80.53 -24.16
CA GLU A 646 25.77 79.34 -24.34
C GLU A 646 24.94 78.13 -24.79
N MET A 647 23.73 77.97 -24.24
CA MET A 647 22.86 76.83 -24.55
C MET A 647 22.16 76.92 -25.91
N ALA A 648 21.84 78.13 -26.39
CA ALA A 648 21.04 78.39 -27.59
C ALA A 648 21.58 77.79 -28.89
N ASN A 649 22.88 77.50 -28.97
CA ASN A 649 23.53 76.87 -30.12
C ASN A 649 23.27 75.35 -30.24
N GLY A 650 22.50 74.75 -29.32
CA GLY A 650 22.19 73.31 -29.32
C GLY A 650 20.92 72.95 -30.10
N ASN A 651 20.97 71.85 -30.86
CA ASN A 651 19.83 71.32 -31.62
C ASN A 651 18.82 70.51 -30.74
N ASP A 652 19.14 70.32 -29.47
CA ASP A 652 18.34 69.60 -28.46
C ASP A 652 17.19 70.44 -27.91
N LEU A 653 16.31 69.82 -27.11
CA LEU A 653 15.14 70.49 -26.51
C LEU A 653 15.55 71.76 -25.74
N TYR A 654 16.54 71.64 -24.86
CA TYR A 654 17.01 72.76 -24.02
C TYR A 654 17.71 73.85 -24.83
N GLY A 655 18.40 73.52 -25.92
CA GLY A 655 18.98 74.51 -26.83
C GLY A 655 17.93 75.32 -27.56
N ARG A 656 16.84 74.69 -28.03
CA ARG A 656 15.70 75.39 -28.65
C ARG A 656 14.96 76.29 -27.66
N LEU A 657 14.74 75.82 -26.43
CA LEU A 657 14.14 76.62 -25.36
C LEU A 657 15.01 77.84 -25.02
N ALA A 658 16.31 77.64 -24.82
CA ALA A 658 17.26 78.73 -24.57
C ALA A 658 17.33 79.72 -25.75
N SER A 659 17.26 79.24 -27.00
CA SER A 659 17.19 80.11 -28.19
C SER A 659 15.92 80.98 -28.23
N SER A 660 14.78 80.46 -27.76
CA SER A 660 13.55 81.26 -27.59
C SER A 660 13.75 82.36 -26.54
N LEU A 661 14.25 82.01 -25.36
CA LEU A 661 14.50 82.98 -24.27
C LEU A 661 15.48 84.09 -24.69
N VAL A 662 16.59 83.76 -25.34
CA VAL A 662 17.55 84.76 -25.84
C VAL A 662 16.92 85.68 -26.89
N LYS A 663 16.01 85.15 -27.72
CA LYS A 663 15.28 85.95 -28.71
C LYS A 663 14.22 86.85 -28.06
N GLU A 664 13.51 86.35 -27.05
CA GLU A 664 12.55 87.13 -26.27
C GLU A 664 13.25 88.29 -25.53
N GLU A 665 14.36 88.02 -24.83
CA GLU A 665 15.13 89.07 -24.13
C GLU A 665 15.64 90.13 -25.11
N LYS A 666 16.11 89.72 -26.30
CA LYS A 666 16.54 90.66 -27.36
C LYS A 666 15.39 91.55 -27.85
N LEU A 667 14.19 91.00 -28.02
CA LEU A 667 12.99 91.76 -28.41
C LEU A 667 12.52 92.71 -27.30
N VAL A 668 12.65 92.31 -26.03
CA VAL A 668 12.37 93.18 -24.87
C VAL A 668 13.34 94.35 -24.81
N GLU A 669 14.63 94.11 -25.07
CA GLU A 669 15.65 95.17 -25.06
C GLU A 669 15.53 96.10 -26.27
N GLU A 670 15.23 95.57 -27.47
CA GLU A 670 14.87 96.37 -28.65
C GLU A 670 13.63 97.25 -28.37
N ALA A 671 12.58 96.70 -27.75
CA ALA A 671 11.39 97.47 -27.38
C ALA A 671 11.66 98.54 -26.30
N ARG A 672 12.57 98.29 -25.35
CA ARG A 672 13.01 99.31 -24.38
C ARG A 672 13.69 100.49 -25.06
N GLN A 673 14.50 100.23 -26.09
CA GLN A 673 15.21 101.26 -26.86
C GLN A 673 14.30 102.09 -27.79
N GLU A 674 13.06 101.65 -28.05
CA GLU A 674 12.05 102.48 -28.74
C GLU A 674 11.13 103.26 -27.77
N ILE A 675 11.13 102.92 -26.47
CA ILE A 675 10.26 103.53 -25.45
C ILE A 675 10.99 104.61 -24.62
N TYR A 676 12.33 104.53 -24.51
CA TYR A 676 13.20 105.48 -23.80
C TYR A 676 14.07 106.29 -24.77
#